data_AF-A0A832K6Q4-F1
#
_entry.id   AF-A0A832K6Q4-F1
#
_cell.length_a   1.000
_cell.length_b   1.000
_cell.length_c   1.000
_cell.angle_alpha   90.00
_cell.angle_beta   90.00
_cell.angle_gamma   90.00
#
_symmetry.space_group_name_H-M   'P 1'
#
loop_
_entity.id
_entity.type
_entity.pdbx_description
1 polymer ?
#
loop_
_entity_poly.entity_id
_entity_poly.type
_entity_poly.pdbx_seq_one_letter_code
_entity_poly.pdbx_strand_id
1 'polypeptide(L)'
;YEAVNTYSGPTTVSAGQLILGTNAALAATPEIALANNTIFNVSALPSGFSLASGQTLSGNGSVVGNVTAGAGTFVTPGVSAGTLNFSNNLTLNSASLTMELGSDPFTVGGNVNDLVAVGGDLTLNGVTAVKIAPLATLSTASPYTLFTYAGSLIGAAANLSVSSDSRYSFALVDPTTTFGSIQVQVSGSGASANLVWQGNHPINPTYWDTKVTANWLNGAVSDVFYLGDNVAFDDTAATTTVDLIGTIQAATVGVTNTSKNYTIGGAGSLLAGSLTKEGTGSLSVTGSGENTISAVALFNDGTTTFSNSGGNTFASGVTVNYGTLTFANAVPNNFLGPLTINGGAVVFNQPVDVLVSAQLTDSGFGGQLEKKNNNVLTLSGNNNTFNGPILVSAGTLRAQNNNALGTATLGTTIASGATLDINGYSLYNPGDVITISGNGVGGRGAILNDSPTAQNNAIRAIELAGNAAIGAPNVRWDIRGNAGSGTFSGLVNLNNFTLTKIGPGRISIVDCDVTSGGSIDLLEGMLAMTRNNVDGLGTINIRSNLLMLENYGSGYINKPILSSGGTLQLIGTTFSLGAPITNLGGFTADIASGLTLTATATITGPGALIKANSGTLALGAFDNDWSGGTIINGGTLQVGSGYANFDGSLPNQPIQNNGSLWFLGLNSFTNSAGISGTGTLTKRGDGVLTLTSSNSFTGNVITGTGDGSVGSGGKIVIRNSYALGSTNKTVSIVRAELILEGPLTIPPELAFLTSANSDVTGAGAGLVAFRNASGNNVIQGPITLTSGAGSSEYVVDAGQLTLNGDISPDTTARGLILSGAGPGIINGAVTNRGGNIPAVEKRGEGTWTLNAVNTYSGSTTVKGGTLALGPTASIAGSTPIDVQTNATLNVAAVTGGFVLQSGQVLKGEGTVVGNVTANGTVSPGASIGKLTFANNLVLAGTNLMEIDRTNTPNADLLVSASTTFGG
;
A
#
# COMPACT_ATOMS: atom_id res chain seq x y z
N TYR A 1 -15.11 53.62 42.52
CA TYR A 1 -14.68 52.77 43.63
C TYR A 1 -14.80 53.54 44.93
N GLU A 2 -15.35 52.92 45.98
CA GLU A 2 -15.51 53.53 47.31
C GLU A 2 -14.57 52.94 48.38
N ALA A 3 -13.84 51.86 48.05
CA ALA A 3 -12.98 51.10 48.96
C ALA A 3 -11.57 50.92 48.40
N VAL A 4 -10.64 50.45 49.24
CA VAL A 4 -9.27 50.06 48.86
C VAL A 4 -9.31 48.77 48.04
N ASN A 5 -8.82 48.82 46.79
CA ASN A 5 -8.83 47.68 45.86
C ASN A 5 -7.45 47.00 45.84
N THR A 6 -7.44 45.66 45.79
CA THR A 6 -6.22 44.82 45.91
C THR A 6 -5.91 43.99 44.66
N TYR A 7 -6.62 44.21 43.55
CA TYR A 7 -6.32 43.51 42.30
C TYR A 7 -4.95 43.92 41.74
N SER A 8 -4.27 42.98 41.08
CA SER A 8 -2.91 43.15 40.55
C SER A 8 -2.82 43.27 39.02
N GLY A 9 -3.96 43.23 38.32
CA GLY A 9 -4.06 43.52 36.88
C GLY A 9 -4.17 45.02 36.59
N PRO A 10 -4.02 45.45 35.32
CA PRO A 10 -4.10 46.86 34.94
C PRO A 10 -5.52 47.43 35.11
N THR A 11 -5.60 48.73 35.35
CA THR A 11 -6.85 49.50 35.40
C THR A 11 -7.03 50.21 34.06
N THR A 12 -7.86 49.68 33.18
CA THR A 12 -8.13 50.30 31.87
C THR A 12 -9.47 51.03 31.89
N VAL A 13 -9.45 52.34 31.64
CA VAL A 13 -10.66 53.14 31.39
C VAL A 13 -10.82 53.26 29.88
N SER A 14 -11.63 52.39 29.29
CA SER A 14 -11.81 52.29 27.83
C SER A 14 -12.88 53.25 27.29
N ALA A 15 -13.84 53.64 28.12
CA ALA A 15 -14.88 54.63 27.82
C ALA A 15 -15.43 55.25 29.11
N GLY A 16 -16.00 56.46 29.03
CA GLY A 16 -16.68 57.09 30.17
C GLY A 16 -15.73 57.55 31.28
N GLN A 17 -16.17 57.45 32.54
CA GLN A 17 -15.45 57.97 33.70
C GLN A 17 -15.31 56.92 34.81
N LEU A 18 -14.10 56.77 35.36
CA LEU A 18 -13.82 56.05 36.59
C LEU A 18 -13.65 57.04 37.75
N ILE A 19 -14.47 56.91 38.80
CA ILE A 19 -14.45 57.82 39.96
C ILE A 19 -13.89 57.08 41.19
N LEU A 20 -12.92 57.69 41.89
CA LEU A 20 -12.46 57.25 43.21
C LEU A 20 -13.13 58.08 44.30
N GLY A 21 -13.88 57.41 45.17
CA GLY A 21 -14.46 57.99 46.38
C GLY A 21 -13.40 58.21 47.47
N THR A 22 -13.80 58.88 48.55
CA THR A 22 -12.91 59.42 49.60
C THR A 22 -11.90 58.45 50.22
N ASN A 23 -12.23 57.15 50.28
CA ASN A 23 -11.38 56.09 50.87
C ASN A 23 -10.82 55.10 49.84
N ALA A 24 -10.99 55.36 48.54
CA ALA A 24 -10.60 54.43 47.51
C ALA A 24 -9.10 54.50 47.18
N ALA A 25 -8.50 53.34 46.92
CA ALA A 25 -7.10 53.24 46.51
C ALA A 25 -6.91 52.16 45.46
N LEU A 26 -5.92 52.34 44.59
CA LEU A 26 -5.54 51.44 43.51
C LEU A 26 -4.07 51.00 43.62
N ALA A 27 -3.53 50.81 44.83
CA ALA A 27 -2.08 50.67 45.05
C ALA A 27 -1.42 49.45 44.38
N ALA A 28 -2.19 48.40 44.06
CA ALA A 28 -1.69 47.16 43.48
C ALA A 28 -1.79 47.09 41.93
N THR A 29 -2.45 48.07 41.29
CA THR A 29 -2.51 48.11 39.81
C THR A 29 -1.13 48.47 39.26
N PRO A 30 -0.56 47.74 38.29
CA PRO A 30 0.70 48.12 37.66
C PRO A 30 0.53 49.31 36.70
N GLU A 31 -0.66 49.46 36.11
CA GLU A 31 -0.96 50.51 35.14
C GLU A 31 -2.38 51.06 35.34
N ILE A 32 -2.57 52.36 35.09
CA ILE A 32 -3.85 53.04 34.94
C ILE A 32 -3.86 53.65 33.53
N ALA A 33 -4.52 52.97 32.59
CA ALA A 33 -4.53 53.34 31.18
C ALA A 33 -5.85 54.04 30.81
N LEU A 34 -5.75 55.26 30.27
CA LEU A 34 -6.89 56.10 29.91
C LEU A 34 -7.03 56.19 28.38
N ALA A 35 -8.11 55.65 27.84
CA ALA A 35 -8.43 55.84 26.43
C ALA A 35 -8.81 57.30 26.13
N ASN A 36 -8.80 57.66 24.85
CA ASN A 36 -9.23 58.99 24.40
C ASN A 36 -10.66 59.30 24.88
N ASN A 37 -10.92 60.56 25.27
CA ASN A 37 -12.20 61.03 25.81
C ASN A 37 -12.69 60.32 27.09
N THR A 38 -11.79 59.69 27.85
CA THR A 38 -12.13 59.10 29.16
C THR A 38 -11.68 59.97 30.32
N ILE A 39 -12.31 59.78 31.47
CA ILE A 39 -12.00 60.56 32.68
C ILE A 39 -11.63 59.61 33.84
N PHE A 40 -10.48 59.83 34.46
CA PHE A 40 -10.15 59.29 35.77
C PHE A 40 -10.33 60.39 36.82
N ASN A 41 -11.41 60.31 37.59
CA ASN A 41 -11.77 61.35 38.55
C ASN A 41 -11.38 60.92 39.97
N VAL A 42 -10.40 61.62 40.50
CA VAL A 42 -9.82 61.46 41.83
C VAL A 42 -10.07 62.68 42.72
N SER A 43 -10.94 63.61 42.30
CA SER A 43 -11.18 64.87 43.00
C SER A 43 -11.79 64.72 44.39
N ALA A 44 -12.41 63.58 44.69
CA ALA A 44 -12.95 63.29 46.01
C ALA A 44 -11.89 62.79 47.02
N LEU A 45 -10.63 62.56 46.61
CA LEU A 45 -9.55 62.14 47.51
C LEU A 45 -9.00 63.37 48.27
N PRO A 46 -9.04 63.37 49.63
CA PRO A 46 -8.68 64.55 50.43
C PRO A 46 -7.25 65.08 50.22
N SER A 47 -6.30 64.22 49.86
CA SER A 47 -4.89 64.55 49.59
C SER A 47 -4.52 64.48 48.11
N GLY A 48 -5.51 64.31 47.22
CA GLY A 48 -5.28 63.94 45.82
C GLY A 48 -4.88 62.48 45.64
N PHE A 49 -4.58 62.10 44.40
CA PHE A 49 -4.16 60.75 44.04
C PHE A 49 -2.64 60.67 43.95
N SER A 50 -2.03 59.75 44.70
CA SER A 50 -0.60 59.45 44.58
C SER A 50 -0.41 58.14 43.82
N LEU A 51 0.44 58.15 42.80
CA LEU A 51 0.91 56.91 42.18
C LEU A 51 1.84 56.18 43.16
N ALA A 52 1.66 54.87 43.28
CA ALA A 52 2.57 54.00 44.02
C ALA A 52 3.80 53.66 43.17
N SER A 53 4.94 53.36 43.80
CA SER A 53 6.16 52.96 43.08
C SER A 53 5.90 51.77 42.16
N GLY A 54 6.38 51.86 40.91
CA GLY A 54 6.13 50.89 39.86
C GLY A 54 4.84 51.12 39.06
N GLN A 55 3.99 52.07 39.44
CA GLN A 55 2.74 52.37 38.71
C GLN A 55 2.98 53.29 37.53
N THR A 56 2.30 52.98 36.42
CA THR A 56 2.20 53.83 35.23
C THR A 56 0.82 54.47 35.14
N LEU A 57 0.75 55.77 34.93
CA LEU A 57 -0.44 56.46 34.44
C LEU A 57 -0.26 56.78 32.95
N SER A 58 -1.06 56.16 32.09
CA SER A 58 -0.85 56.18 30.64
C SER A 58 -2.09 56.60 29.86
N GLY A 59 -1.89 56.98 28.60
CA GLY A 59 -2.95 57.17 27.61
C GLY A 59 -3.29 58.63 27.31
N ASN A 60 -4.46 58.84 26.67
CA ASN A 60 -4.86 60.11 26.05
C ASN A 60 -6.14 60.71 26.67
N GLY A 61 -6.48 60.26 27.89
CA GLY A 61 -7.65 60.71 28.62
C GLY A 61 -7.37 61.93 29.52
N SER A 62 -8.31 62.17 30.43
CA SER A 62 -8.27 63.27 31.40
C SER A 62 -8.27 62.75 32.84
N VAL A 63 -7.51 63.37 33.72
CA VAL A 63 -7.53 63.15 35.16
C VAL A 63 -8.12 64.37 35.85
N VAL A 64 -9.18 64.18 36.62
CA VAL A 64 -9.85 65.25 37.38
C VAL A 64 -9.50 65.10 38.85
N GLY A 65 -8.92 66.13 39.48
CA GLY A 65 -8.35 66.09 40.82
C GLY A 65 -6.81 66.18 40.83
N ASN A 66 -6.23 66.47 42.00
CA ASN A 66 -4.77 66.65 42.14
C ASN A 66 -4.06 65.30 42.06
N VAL A 67 -2.92 65.24 41.35
CA VAL A 67 -2.11 64.03 41.20
C VAL A 67 -0.67 64.26 41.64
N THR A 68 -0.10 63.30 42.36
CA THR A 68 1.32 63.24 42.70
C THR A 68 1.95 61.97 42.11
N ALA A 69 2.97 62.14 41.28
CA ALA A 69 3.80 61.06 40.74
C ALA A 69 5.17 61.09 41.43
N GLY A 70 5.47 60.08 42.26
CA GLY A 70 6.71 60.00 43.03
C GLY A 70 7.85 59.27 42.31
N ALA A 71 8.96 59.07 43.03
CA ALA A 71 10.09 58.27 42.55
C ALA A 71 9.65 56.83 42.23
N GLY A 72 10.11 56.30 41.11
CA GLY A 72 9.74 54.97 40.62
C GLY A 72 8.36 54.89 39.97
N THR A 73 7.66 56.00 39.75
CA THR A 73 6.37 56.06 39.02
C THR A 73 6.55 56.55 37.59
N PHE A 74 5.62 56.18 36.71
CA PHE A 74 5.66 56.54 35.29
C PHE A 74 4.43 57.34 34.86
N VAL A 75 4.63 58.35 34.01
CA VAL A 75 3.54 59.10 33.36
C VAL A 75 3.81 59.14 31.85
N THR A 76 2.96 58.53 31.04
CA THR A 76 3.19 58.33 29.60
C THR A 76 1.97 58.76 28.79
N PRO A 77 1.98 59.92 28.13
CA PRO A 77 0.91 60.28 27.21
C PRO A 77 0.86 59.24 26.08
N GLY A 78 -0.30 58.61 25.90
CA GLY A 78 -0.53 57.66 24.81
C GLY A 78 0.31 56.36 24.81
N VAL A 79 0.00 55.52 23.82
CA VAL A 79 0.85 54.41 23.31
C VAL A 79 1.34 54.71 21.88
N SER A 80 0.96 55.90 21.40
CA SER A 80 1.27 56.63 20.19
C SER A 80 1.10 58.09 20.58
N ALA A 81 1.75 59.03 19.88
CA ALA A 81 1.65 60.46 20.17
C ALA A 81 0.22 60.87 20.59
N GLY A 82 0.10 61.57 21.72
CA GLY A 82 -1.18 61.83 22.35
C GLY A 82 -1.09 62.81 23.53
N THR A 83 -2.23 63.09 24.16
CA THR A 83 -2.30 64.14 25.19
C THR A 83 -2.96 63.61 26.45
N LEU A 84 -2.19 63.55 27.54
CA LEU A 84 -2.70 63.22 28.87
C LEU A 84 -3.04 64.52 29.60
N ASN A 85 -4.33 64.70 29.89
CA ASN A 85 -4.84 65.92 30.49
C ASN A 85 -4.99 65.77 32.00
N PHE A 86 -4.59 66.76 32.77
CA PHE A 86 -4.86 66.89 34.20
C PHE A 86 -5.70 68.15 34.39
N SER A 87 -6.94 68.05 34.87
CA SER A 87 -7.81 69.22 35.04
C SER A 87 -7.42 70.09 36.24
N ASN A 88 -6.60 69.58 37.16
CA ASN A 88 -6.14 70.27 38.36
C ASN A 88 -4.59 70.21 38.45
N ASN A 89 -4.02 70.17 39.65
CA ASN A 89 -2.58 70.26 39.87
C ASN A 89 -1.88 68.91 39.62
N LEU A 90 -0.70 68.96 39.01
CA LEU A 90 0.19 67.81 38.85
C LEU A 90 1.50 68.07 39.59
N THR A 91 1.88 67.17 40.48
CA THR A 91 3.19 67.17 41.16
C THR A 91 4.03 66.00 40.63
N LEU A 92 5.16 66.29 40.00
CA LEU A 92 6.17 65.32 39.58
C LEU A 92 7.33 65.37 40.58
N ASN A 93 7.47 64.34 41.40
CA ASN A 93 8.51 64.22 42.43
C ASN A 93 9.50 63.11 42.07
N SER A 94 10.44 63.41 41.16
CA SER A 94 11.38 62.45 40.57
C SER A 94 10.72 61.28 39.83
N ALA A 95 9.59 61.55 39.18
CA ALA A 95 8.90 60.58 38.32
C ALA A 95 9.67 60.33 37.01
N SER A 96 9.25 59.33 36.23
CA SER A 96 9.74 59.08 34.88
C SER A 96 8.64 59.27 33.85
N LEU A 97 8.96 59.86 32.71
CA LEU A 97 8.07 60.04 31.58
C LEU A 97 8.71 59.50 30.32
N THR A 98 7.89 58.91 29.46
CA THR A 98 8.24 58.63 28.06
C THR A 98 7.33 59.51 27.21
N MET A 99 7.93 60.28 26.29
CA MET A 99 7.21 61.18 25.39
C MET A 99 7.67 60.96 23.95
N GLU A 100 6.72 60.76 23.07
CA GLU A 100 6.88 60.49 21.66
C GLU A 100 6.74 61.78 20.84
N LEU A 101 7.76 62.12 20.04
CA LEU A 101 7.77 63.35 19.24
C LEU A 101 7.79 63.04 17.74
N GLY A 102 6.92 63.71 16.99
CA GLY A 102 6.85 63.65 15.53
C GLY A 102 7.77 64.65 14.83
N SER A 103 7.65 64.76 13.51
CA SER A 103 8.51 65.63 12.69
C SER A 103 8.19 67.12 12.82
N ASP A 104 6.97 67.48 13.22
CA ASP A 104 6.50 68.87 13.30
C ASP A 104 6.49 69.39 14.75
N PRO A 105 7.40 70.31 15.13
CA PRO A 105 7.43 70.90 16.47
C PRO A 105 6.30 71.90 16.74
N PHE A 106 5.62 72.41 15.70
CA PHE A 106 4.61 73.46 15.86
C PHE A 106 3.26 72.93 16.32
N THR A 107 2.97 71.65 16.09
CA THR A 107 1.75 71.02 16.61
C THR A 107 1.95 70.61 18.07
N VAL A 108 1.40 71.39 19.01
CA VAL A 108 1.43 71.09 20.45
C VAL A 108 0.39 70.03 20.77
N GLY A 109 0.82 68.83 21.17
CA GLY A 109 -0.08 67.70 21.39
C GLY A 109 -0.72 67.19 20.10
N GLY A 110 -2.04 66.92 20.14
CA GLY A 110 -2.85 66.73 18.93
C GLY A 110 -2.61 65.44 18.16
N ASN A 111 -2.10 64.41 18.85
CA ASN A 111 -1.63 63.14 18.29
C ASN A 111 -0.44 63.24 17.31
N VAL A 112 0.25 64.38 17.29
CA VAL A 112 1.50 64.57 16.51
C VAL A 112 2.71 64.49 17.42
N ASN A 113 2.61 65.12 18.58
CA ASN A 113 3.59 65.03 19.66
C ASN A 113 2.88 64.66 20.95
N ASP A 114 3.56 63.97 21.84
CA ASP A 114 3.09 63.79 23.19
C ASP A 114 3.02 65.12 23.95
N LEU A 115 2.00 65.23 24.78
CA LEU A 115 1.79 66.37 25.65
C LEU A 115 1.22 65.94 26.99
N VAL A 116 1.82 66.42 28.07
CA VAL A 116 1.17 66.46 29.39
C VAL A 116 0.55 67.84 29.58
N ALA A 117 -0.78 67.92 29.54
CA ALA A 117 -1.50 69.17 29.66
C ALA A 117 -2.08 69.33 31.08
N VAL A 118 -1.68 70.37 31.81
CA VAL A 118 -2.05 70.61 33.21
C VAL A 118 -2.94 71.86 33.31
N GLY A 119 -4.16 71.69 33.83
CA GLY A 119 -5.13 72.76 34.01
C GLY A 119 -4.90 73.60 35.26
N GLY A 120 -4.06 73.13 36.19
CA GLY A 120 -3.65 73.85 37.40
C GLY A 120 -2.15 74.09 37.50
N ASP A 121 -1.62 74.08 38.72
CA ASP A 121 -0.19 74.23 38.99
C ASP A 121 0.58 72.97 38.58
N LEU A 122 1.73 73.16 37.92
CA LEU A 122 2.71 72.10 37.67
C LEU A 122 3.85 72.26 38.68
N THR A 123 3.97 71.29 39.59
CA THR A 123 5.02 71.26 40.61
C THR A 123 6.09 70.23 40.24
N LEU A 124 7.35 70.65 40.16
CA LEU A 124 8.51 69.80 39.88
C LEU A 124 9.40 69.72 41.12
N ASN A 125 9.38 68.56 41.78
CA ASN A 125 10.20 68.25 42.94
C ASN A 125 11.25 67.19 42.58
N GLY A 126 12.48 67.34 43.07
CA GLY A 126 13.59 66.47 42.66
C GLY A 126 13.87 66.55 41.15
N VAL A 127 14.39 65.48 40.54
CA VAL A 127 14.70 65.44 39.10
C VAL A 127 13.82 64.40 38.42
N THR A 128 12.85 64.87 37.63
CA THR A 128 11.97 64.02 36.84
C THR A 128 12.65 63.67 35.51
N ALA A 129 12.74 62.38 35.22
CA ALA A 129 13.34 61.89 33.99
C ALA A 129 12.33 61.94 32.83
N VAL A 130 12.70 62.56 31.72
CA VAL A 130 11.91 62.63 30.50
C VAL A 130 12.67 61.93 29.39
N LYS A 131 12.14 60.81 28.92
CA LYS A 131 12.68 60.06 27.79
C LYS A 131 11.92 60.43 26.52
N ILE A 132 12.61 60.99 25.54
CA ILE A 132 12.07 61.29 24.22
C ILE A 132 12.26 60.08 23.30
N ALA A 133 11.16 59.60 22.71
CA ALA A 133 11.14 58.59 21.67
C ALA A 133 10.77 59.25 20.33
N PRO A 134 11.71 59.45 19.39
CA PRO A 134 11.39 60.00 18.09
C PRO A 134 10.47 59.06 17.29
N LEU A 135 9.34 59.56 16.81
CA LEU A 135 8.45 58.87 15.87
C LEU A 135 8.86 59.09 14.40
N ALA A 136 9.66 60.13 14.16
CA ALA A 136 10.23 60.51 12.88
C ALA A 136 11.52 61.30 13.10
N THR A 137 12.18 61.72 12.02
CA THR A 137 13.26 62.71 12.10
C THR A 137 12.72 63.97 12.78
N LEU A 138 13.30 64.33 13.93
CA LEU A 138 12.92 65.52 14.69
C LEU A 138 13.50 66.78 14.05
N SER A 139 12.72 67.85 14.05
CA SER A 139 13.18 69.18 13.66
C SER A 139 14.17 69.73 14.68
N THR A 140 15.32 70.21 14.22
CA THR A 140 16.28 70.93 15.07
C THR A 140 16.11 72.45 14.98
N ALA A 141 15.15 72.94 14.18
CA ALA A 141 14.99 74.37 13.89
C ALA A 141 14.17 75.12 14.96
N SER A 142 13.24 74.43 15.62
CA SER A 142 12.33 75.01 16.62
C SER A 142 12.13 74.04 17.80
N PRO A 143 11.84 74.53 19.02
CA PRO A 143 11.63 73.69 20.18
C PRO A 143 10.25 73.00 20.19
N TYR A 144 10.18 71.81 20.78
CA TYR A 144 8.95 71.03 20.98
C TYR A 144 8.36 71.32 22.35
N THR A 145 7.03 71.38 22.46
CA THR A 145 6.33 71.57 23.75
C THR A 145 6.03 70.22 24.38
N LEU A 146 6.51 69.99 25.61
CA LEU A 146 6.35 68.74 26.36
C LEU A 146 5.24 68.84 27.42
N PHE A 147 5.12 70.01 28.05
CA PHE A 147 4.10 70.29 29.05
C PHE A 147 3.42 71.62 28.75
N THR A 148 2.13 71.71 29.04
CA THR A 148 1.42 72.98 29.23
C THR A 148 0.87 73.05 30.64
N TYR A 149 0.81 74.25 31.22
CA TYR A 149 0.22 74.48 32.54
C TYR A 149 -0.52 75.82 32.57
N ALA A 150 -1.72 75.85 33.16
CA ALA A 150 -2.51 77.08 33.27
C ALA A 150 -2.30 77.83 34.61
N GLY A 151 -1.81 77.14 35.64
CA GLY A 151 -1.43 77.72 36.94
C GLY A 151 0.03 78.20 36.98
N SER A 152 0.66 78.08 38.14
CA SER A 152 2.07 78.38 38.35
C SER A 152 2.96 77.17 38.08
N LEU A 153 4.15 77.41 37.53
CA LEU A 153 5.26 76.44 37.57
C LEU A 153 5.99 76.60 38.90
N ILE A 154 5.98 75.55 39.72
CA ILE A 154 6.71 75.50 41.00
C ILE A 154 7.90 74.57 40.83
N GLY A 155 9.10 75.13 40.66
CA GLY A 155 10.33 74.42 40.31
C GLY A 155 11.11 75.15 39.21
N ALA A 156 12.11 74.49 38.61
CA ALA A 156 12.92 75.04 37.53
C ALA A 156 13.30 73.97 36.50
N ALA A 157 13.92 74.38 35.38
CA ALA A 157 14.41 73.45 34.35
C ALA A 157 15.36 72.38 34.91
N ALA A 158 16.14 72.70 35.95
CA ALA A 158 17.03 71.76 36.63
C ALA A 158 16.30 70.57 37.30
N ASN A 159 14.98 70.66 37.49
CA ASN A 159 14.14 69.59 38.00
C ASN A 159 13.69 68.59 36.91
N LEU A 160 14.13 68.77 35.66
CA LEU A 160 13.89 67.85 34.55
C LEU A 160 15.22 67.40 33.95
N SER A 161 15.31 66.12 33.61
CA SER A 161 16.40 65.59 32.78
C SER A 161 15.82 64.99 31.51
N VAL A 162 16.09 65.60 30.35
CA VAL A 162 15.59 65.12 29.06
C VAL A 162 16.66 64.30 28.36
N SER A 163 16.31 63.10 27.91
CA SER A 163 17.22 62.20 27.20
C SER A 163 16.49 61.43 26.12
N SER A 164 17.20 60.82 25.17
CA SER A 164 16.65 59.86 24.21
C SER A 164 17.60 58.68 24.06
N ASP A 165 17.10 57.54 23.63
CA ASP A 165 17.94 56.41 23.22
C ASP A 165 18.49 56.55 21.78
N SER A 166 18.08 57.61 21.08
CA SER A 166 18.58 58.01 19.76
C SER A 166 19.79 58.96 19.87
N ARG A 167 20.41 59.26 18.73
CA ARG A 167 21.54 60.22 18.62
C ARG A 167 21.13 61.70 18.70
N TYR A 168 19.92 61.99 19.17
CA TYR A 168 19.50 63.37 19.46
C TYR A 168 19.96 63.81 20.86
N SER A 169 20.31 65.09 20.98
CA SER A 169 20.54 65.78 22.25
C SER A 169 19.47 66.85 22.49
N PHE A 170 19.13 67.05 23.76
CA PHE A 170 18.00 67.87 24.17
C PHE A 170 18.43 68.91 25.19
N ALA A 171 18.07 70.17 24.95
CA ALA A 171 18.24 71.25 25.90
C ALA A 171 16.87 71.82 26.25
N LEU A 172 16.57 71.97 27.54
CA LEU A 172 15.34 72.64 27.97
C LEU A 172 15.44 74.13 27.62
N VAL A 173 14.37 74.67 27.02
CA VAL A 173 14.21 76.11 26.88
C VAL A 173 13.88 76.69 28.25
N ASP A 174 14.48 77.83 28.62
CA ASP A 174 14.24 78.47 29.92
C ASP A 174 12.74 78.69 30.15
N PRO A 175 12.10 77.99 31.10
CA PRO A 175 10.65 78.06 31.31
C PRO A 175 10.17 79.46 31.72
N THR A 176 11.05 80.32 32.23
CA THR A 176 10.73 81.72 32.55
C THR A 176 10.47 82.56 31.31
N THR A 177 10.93 82.10 30.14
CA THR A 177 10.72 82.75 28.83
C THR A 177 9.57 82.15 28.03
N THR A 178 9.06 80.98 28.43
CA THR A 178 7.96 80.25 27.76
C THR A 178 6.78 80.03 28.71
N PHE A 179 6.32 81.09 29.38
CA PHE A 179 5.29 81.01 30.43
C PHE A 179 4.07 80.18 29.99
N GLY A 180 3.63 79.26 30.85
CA GLY A 180 2.53 78.34 30.58
C GLY A 180 2.93 77.07 29.81
N SER A 181 4.21 76.91 29.46
CA SER A 181 4.72 75.70 28.81
C SER A 181 6.15 75.33 29.21
N ILE A 182 6.49 74.06 29.07
CA ILE A 182 7.88 73.57 29.14
C ILE A 182 8.24 73.03 27.76
N GLN A 183 9.27 73.61 27.17
CA GLN A 183 9.72 73.28 25.82
C GLN A 183 11.14 72.72 25.81
N VAL A 184 11.44 71.92 24.79
CA VAL A 184 12.75 71.31 24.57
C VAL A 184 13.27 71.62 23.17
N GLN A 185 14.48 72.16 23.11
CA GLN A 185 15.23 72.34 21.87
C GLN A 185 15.96 71.05 21.53
N VAL A 186 15.70 70.52 20.32
CA VAL A 186 16.37 69.34 19.79
C VAL A 186 17.62 69.75 19.02
N SER A 187 18.69 68.97 19.15
CA SER A 187 19.97 69.14 18.46
C SER A 187 20.56 67.76 18.09
N GLY A 188 21.56 67.74 17.20
CA GLY A 188 22.09 66.51 16.61
C GLY A 188 21.28 66.06 15.38
N SER A 189 21.86 65.20 14.55
CA SER A 189 21.20 64.74 13.31
C SER A 189 20.14 63.67 13.54
N GLY A 190 20.22 62.93 14.66
CA GLY A 190 19.43 61.73 14.91
C GLY A 190 19.67 60.60 13.91
N ALA A 191 20.57 60.79 12.95
CA ALA A 191 20.90 59.81 11.94
C ALA A 191 21.66 58.64 12.57
N SER A 192 21.34 57.43 12.15
CA SER A 192 22.08 56.21 12.49
C SER A 192 23.56 56.38 12.16
N ALA A 193 24.44 56.00 13.09
CA ALA A 193 25.85 55.84 12.79
C ALA A 193 26.14 54.46 12.21
N ASN A 194 27.30 54.32 11.57
CA ASN A 194 27.87 53.03 11.18
C ASN A 194 28.98 52.70 12.16
N LEU A 195 28.72 51.74 13.05
CA LEU A 195 29.59 51.38 14.15
C LEU A 195 30.32 50.07 13.88
N VAL A 196 31.61 50.00 14.20
CA VAL A 196 32.40 48.76 14.15
C VAL A 196 32.70 48.29 15.57
N TRP A 197 32.41 47.04 15.88
CA TRP A 197 32.67 46.45 17.19
C TRP A 197 34.17 46.35 17.46
N GLN A 198 34.61 46.85 18.62
CA GLN A 198 35.98 46.67 19.12
C GLN A 198 36.02 45.82 20.38
N GLY A 199 35.03 45.94 21.27
CA GLY A 199 34.96 45.16 22.50
C GLY A 199 36.20 45.31 23.39
N ASN A 200 36.68 46.54 23.54
CA ASN A 200 37.93 46.87 24.23
C ASN A 200 37.72 47.78 25.46
N HIS A 201 36.47 47.98 25.91
CA HIS A 201 36.20 48.71 27.14
C HIS A 201 36.88 48.03 28.34
N PRO A 202 37.61 48.77 29.21
CA PRO A 202 38.49 48.19 30.22
C PRO A 202 37.77 47.32 31.27
N ILE A 203 36.48 47.54 31.50
CA ILE A 203 35.69 46.84 32.53
C ILE A 203 34.65 45.89 31.92
N ASN A 204 34.04 46.29 30.81
CA ASN A 204 32.89 45.61 30.21
C ASN A 204 33.14 45.32 28.73
N PRO A 205 34.22 44.61 28.38
CA PRO A 205 34.65 44.47 26.98
C PRO A 205 33.64 43.70 26.12
N THR A 206 32.72 42.93 26.71
CA THR A 206 31.72 42.14 25.98
C THR A 206 30.38 42.85 25.82
N TYR A 207 30.10 43.95 26.52
CA TYR A 207 28.75 44.50 26.58
C TYR A 207 28.35 45.22 25.30
N TRP A 208 27.23 44.78 24.71
CA TRP A 208 26.43 45.56 23.79
C TRP A 208 25.21 46.07 24.55
N ASP A 209 25.28 47.32 24.97
CA ASP A 209 24.23 48.05 25.68
C ASP A 209 23.91 49.38 24.97
N THR A 210 22.82 50.01 25.36
CA THR A 210 22.38 51.28 24.78
C THR A 210 22.94 52.44 25.61
N LYS A 211 23.82 53.24 24.98
CA LYS A 211 24.39 54.50 25.49
C LYS A 211 25.33 54.41 26.71
N VAL A 212 25.78 53.22 27.10
CA VAL A 212 26.58 53.08 28.32
C VAL A 212 28.04 52.75 28.00
N THR A 213 28.29 51.66 27.30
CA THR A 213 29.63 51.09 27.15
C THR A 213 30.24 51.45 25.80
N ALA A 214 31.40 52.11 25.82
CA ALA A 214 32.13 52.54 24.63
C ALA A 214 32.94 51.41 23.98
N ASN A 215 32.25 50.38 23.47
CA ASN A 215 32.86 49.23 22.76
C ASN A 215 32.87 49.37 21.24
N TRP A 216 32.48 50.53 20.70
CA TRP A 216 32.27 50.75 19.28
C TRP A 216 33.22 51.79 18.71
N LEU A 217 33.53 51.69 17.41
CA LEU A 217 34.14 52.75 16.63
C LEU A 217 33.14 53.35 15.66
N ASN A 218 33.02 54.67 15.69
CA ASN A 218 32.36 55.47 14.67
C ASN A 218 33.44 56.10 13.79
N GLY A 219 33.77 55.43 12.68
CA GLY A 219 35.00 55.71 11.94
C GLY A 219 36.24 55.38 12.78
N ALA A 220 37.03 56.39 13.14
CA ALA A 220 38.22 56.23 13.98
C ALA A 220 38.01 56.62 15.46
N VAL A 221 36.79 57.00 15.83
CA VAL A 221 36.47 57.56 17.16
C VAL A 221 35.73 56.52 18.00
N SER A 222 36.16 56.35 19.26
CA SER A 222 35.44 55.52 20.23
C SER A 222 34.05 56.09 20.50
N ASP A 223 33.03 55.25 20.43
CA ASP A 223 31.62 55.63 20.53
C ASP A 223 30.83 54.56 21.32
N VAL A 224 29.60 54.91 21.69
CA VAL A 224 28.59 54.02 22.27
C VAL A 224 27.51 53.71 21.23
N PHE A 225 26.73 52.65 21.47
CA PHE A 225 25.60 52.29 20.62
C PHE A 225 24.34 53.06 21.01
N TYR A 226 23.62 53.58 20.01
CA TYR A 226 22.28 54.16 20.14
C TYR A 226 21.27 53.33 19.35
N LEU A 227 20.00 53.34 19.76
CA LEU A 227 18.97 52.60 19.04
C LEU A 227 18.85 53.13 17.61
N GLY A 228 18.76 52.20 16.65
CA GLY A 228 18.73 52.48 15.22
C GLY A 228 20.10 52.59 14.57
N ASP A 229 21.21 52.44 15.29
CA ASP A 229 22.53 52.41 14.65
C ASP A 229 22.73 51.16 13.78
N ASN A 230 23.56 51.30 12.75
CA ASN A 230 24.09 50.19 11.96
C ASN A 230 25.34 49.66 12.63
N VAL A 231 25.47 48.35 12.79
CA VAL A 231 26.63 47.74 13.44
C VAL A 231 27.32 46.71 12.55
N ALA A 232 28.64 46.66 12.65
CA ALA A 232 29.51 45.73 11.94
C ALA A 232 30.45 45.02 12.92
N PHE A 233 30.57 43.71 12.78
CA PHE A 233 31.50 42.85 13.50
C PHE A 233 32.52 42.31 12.51
N ASP A 234 33.79 42.69 12.64
CA ASP A 234 34.85 42.31 11.71
C ASP A 234 36.06 41.66 12.41
N ASP A 235 37.12 41.37 11.68
CA ASP A 235 38.32 40.74 12.25
C ASP A 235 39.19 41.69 13.12
N THR A 236 38.83 42.98 13.28
CA THR A 236 39.61 43.95 14.05
C THR A 236 39.35 43.91 15.56
N ALA A 237 38.21 43.33 16.00
CA ALA A 237 37.80 43.39 17.40
C ALA A 237 38.77 42.74 18.40
N ALA A 238 38.92 43.31 19.59
CA ALA A 238 39.73 42.77 20.67
C ALA A 238 39.10 41.53 21.32
N THR A 239 37.76 41.49 21.41
CA THR A 239 36.99 40.30 21.82
C THR A 239 35.87 40.01 20.83
N THR A 240 35.52 38.73 20.70
CA THR A 240 34.47 38.24 19.80
C THR A 240 33.25 37.71 20.54
N THR A 241 33.25 37.82 21.87
CA THR A 241 32.08 37.58 22.73
C THR A 241 31.33 38.90 22.93
N VAL A 242 30.04 38.89 22.61
CA VAL A 242 29.16 40.05 22.63
C VAL A 242 27.92 39.72 23.45
N ASP A 243 27.78 40.33 24.63
CA ASP A 243 26.64 40.12 25.52
C ASP A 243 25.62 41.25 25.31
N LEU A 244 24.42 40.90 24.87
CA LEU A 244 23.28 41.80 24.78
C LEU A 244 22.79 42.14 26.18
N ILE A 245 22.80 43.42 26.53
CA ILE A 245 22.31 43.94 27.80
C ILE A 245 21.07 44.80 27.55
N GLY A 246 19.90 44.24 27.89
CA GLY A 246 18.60 44.85 27.57
C GLY A 246 18.18 44.60 26.12
N THR A 247 17.20 45.36 25.64
CA THR A 247 16.71 45.26 24.26
C THR A 247 17.59 46.11 23.35
N ILE A 248 18.24 45.45 22.39
CA ILE A 248 19.12 46.08 21.41
C ILE A 248 18.37 46.20 20.09
N GLN A 249 18.05 47.44 19.69
CA GLN A 249 17.39 47.73 18.42
C GLN A 249 18.39 48.31 17.42
N ALA A 250 18.99 47.46 16.59
CA ALA A 250 19.94 47.88 15.56
C ALA A 250 19.25 48.00 14.19
N ALA A 251 19.59 49.01 13.40
CA ALA A 251 19.05 49.14 12.04
C ALA A 251 19.58 48.04 11.11
N THR A 252 20.88 47.75 11.21
CA THR A 252 21.51 46.63 10.48
C THR A 252 22.57 45.98 11.36
N VAL A 253 22.73 44.66 11.21
CA VAL A 253 23.76 43.86 11.86
C VAL A 253 24.57 43.15 10.79
N GLY A 254 25.78 43.63 10.51
CA GLY A 254 26.73 42.99 9.61
C GLY A 254 27.78 42.21 10.40
N VAL A 255 28.02 40.95 10.04
CA VAL A 255 29.10 40.14 10.60
C VAL A 255 29.99 39.71 9.45
N THR A 256 31.17 40.30 9.33
CA THR A 256 32.13 40.09 8.24
C THR A 256 33.44 39.57 8.82
N ASN A 257 33.47 38.27 9.11
CA ASN A 257 34.57 37.63 9.83
C ASN A 257 35.14 36.47 9.02
N THR A 258 36.44 36.55 8.73
CA THR A 258 37.17 35.50 7.99
C THR A 258 38.06 34.69 8.93
N SER A 259 38.71 35.34 9.91
CA SER A 259 39.69 34.71 10.80
C SER A 259 39.18 34.47 12.23
N LYS A 260 38.24 35.31 12.69
CA LYS A 260 37.67 35.27 14.04
C LYS A 260 36.27 34.64 14.04
N ASN A 261 35.87 34.09 15.18
CA ASN A 261 34.53 33.51 15.39
C ASN A 261 33.78 34.33 16.44
N TYR A 262 32.58 34.78 16.10
CA TYR A 262 31.74 35.61 16.97
C TYR A 262 30.71 34.80 17.74
N THR A 263 30.48 35.17 19.00
CA THR A 263 29.36 34.70 19.82
C THR A 263 28.56 35.90 20.32
N ILE A 264 27.28 35.97 19.95
CA ILE A 264 26.32 36.98 20.41
C ILE A 264 25.36 36.31 21.40
N GLY A 265 25.39 36.74 22.66
CA GLY A 265 24.69 36.14 23.77
C GLY A 265 24.13 37.17 24.75
N GLY A 266 24.12 36.84 26.04
CA GLY A 266 23.59 37.71 27.10
C GLY A 266 22.11 37.52 27.42
N ALA A 267 21.65 38.23 28.45
CA ALA A 267 20.27 38.16 28.94
C ALA A 267 19.29 38.99 28.09
N GLY A 268 19.81 39.92 27.29
CA GLY A 268 19.06 40.81 26.42
C GLY A 268 18.53 40.18 25.13
N SER A 269 17.78 40.98 24.37
CA SER A 269 17.15 40.62 23.10
C SER A 269 17.69 41.46 21.94
N LEU A 270 17.70 40.89 20.73
CA LEU A 270 18.08 41.59 19.51
C LEU A 270 16.86 41.86 18.62
N LEU A 271 16.59 43.14 18.34
CA LEU A 271 15.64 43.61 17.34
C LEU A 271 16.43 44.23 16.18
N ALA A 272 16.82 43.40 15.22
CA ALA A 272 17.63 43.82 14.07
C ALA A 272 16.75 44.17 12.87
N GLY A 273 16.99 45.33 12.25
CA GLY A 273 16.37 45.65 10.96
C GLY A 273 16.82 44.70 9.85
N SER A 274 18.10 44.33 9.81
CA SER A 274 18.62 43.22 8.99
C SER A 274 19.79 42.50 9.70
N LEU A 275 20.06 41.27 9.28
CA LEU A 275 21.24 40.50 9.70
C LEU A 275 21.93 39.95 8.45
N THR A 276 23.21 40.29 8.26
CA THR A 276 24.03 39.79 7.16
C THR A 276 25.30 39.14 7.72
N LYS A 277 25.58 37.90 7.31
CA LYS A 277 26.79 37.16 7.64
C LYS A 277 27.63 36.92 6.39
N GLU A 278 28.87 37.39 6.42
CA GLU A 278 29.90 37.29 5.38
C GLU A 278 31.17 36.65 5.97
N GLY A 279 32.01 36.07 5.11
CA GLY A 279 33.29 35.48 5.47
C GLY A 279 33.22 34.08 6.12
N THR A 280 34.35 33.38 6.13
CA THR A 280 34.42 31.95 6.51
C THR A 280 34.33 31.67 8.01
N GLY A 281 34.51 32.67 8.87
CA GLY A 281 34.41 32.52 10.32
C GLY A 281 32.98 32.24 10.78
N SER A 282 32.80 31.71 11.98
CA SER A 282 31.48 31.36 12.51
C SER A 282 30.79 32.49 13.27
N LEU A 283 29.46 32.46 13.31
CA LEU A 283 28.60 33.26 14.19
C LEU A 283 27.76 32.32 15.06
N SER A 284 27.84 32.44 16.38
CA SER A 284 26.98 31.72 17.32
C SER A 284 26.05 32.68 18.04
N VAL A 285 24.76 32.35 18.13
CA VAL A 285 23.75 33.10 18.89
C VAL A 285 23.31 32.23 20.07
N THR A 286 23.56 32.68 21.31
CA THR A 286 23.46 31.83 22.53
C THR A 286 22.62 32.44 23.65
N GLY A 287 22.14 33.68 23.51
CA GLY A 287 21.48 34.45 24.58
C GLY A 287 20.14 33.88 25.07
N SER A 288 19.54 34.52 26.07
CA SER A 288 18.21 34.11 26.58
C SER A 288 17.04 34.91 26.04
N GLY A 289 17.29 36.11 25.51
CA GLY A 289 16.25 36.95 24.93
C GLY A 289 15.72 36.42 23.59
N GLU A 290 14.49 36.83 23.27
CA GLU A 290 13.89 36.60 21.96
C GLU A 290 14.53 37.53 20.93
N ASN A 291 14.80 37.02 19.74
CA ASN A 291 15.40 37.81 18.67
C ASN A 291 14.41 37.98 17.51
N THR A 292 14.35 39.18 16.95
CA THR A 292 13.56 39.47 15.74
C THR A 292 14.46 40.10 14.70
N ILE A 293 14.40 39.57 13.49
CA ILE A 293 15.06 40.13 12.30
C ILE A 293 13.96 40.54 11.33
N SER A 294 13.83 41.84 11.10
CA SER A 294 12.70 42.44 10.39
C SER A 294 12.78 42.26 8.88
N ALA A 295 13.94 42.51 8.27
CA ALA A 295 14.21 42.28 6.86
C ALA A 295 14.73 40.84 6.62
N VAL A 296 15.07 40.53 5.36
CA VAL A 296 15.64 39.23 5.01
C VAL A 296 16.98 39.06 5.71
N ALA A 297 17.16 37.96 6.44
CA ALA A 297 18.46 37.57 6.99
C ALA A 297 19.31 36.90 5.90
N LEU A 298 20.52 37.42 5.66
CA LEU A 298 21.42 36.96 4.60
C LEU A 298 22.62 36.22 5.20
N PHE A 299 22.83 34.98 4.77
CA PHE A 299 23.98 34.16 5.15
C PHE A 299 24.76 33.79 3.90
N ASN A 300 25.86 34.49 3.68
CA ASN A 300 26.62 34.42 2.43
C ASN A 300 27.87 33.56 2.53
N ASP A 301 28.37 33.24 3.73
CA ASP A 301 29.47 32.30 3.94
C ASP A 301 29.59 31.89 5.42
N GLY A 302 30.46 30.92 5.71
CA GLY A 302 30.80 30.48 7.05
C GLY A 302 29.70 29.64 7.72
N THR A 303 29.74 29.53 9.05
CA THR A 303 28.73 28.80 9.83
C THR A 303 28.02 29.74 10.79
N THR A 304 26.69 29.78 10.73
CA THR A 304 25.86 30.44 11.76
C THR A 304 25.11 29.39 12.57
N THR A 305 25.11 29.49 13.89
CA THR A 305 24.35 28.61 14.78
C THR A 305 23.47 29.40 15.75
N PHE A 306 22.17 29.18 15.71
CA PHE A 306 21.22 29.65 16.72
C PHE A 306 21.03 28.57 17.79
N SER A 307 21.51 28.83 19.00
CA SER A 307 21.47 27.94 20.17
C SER A 307 20.94 28.66 21.42
N ASN A 308 20.36 29.85 21.23
CA ASN A 308 19.75 30.68 22.26
C ASN A 308 18.53 30.01 22.90
N SER A 309 18.17 30.38 24.13
CA SER A 309 16.97 29.85 24.78
C SER A 309 15.70 30.64 24.44
N GLY A 310 15.84 31.88 23.95
CA GLY A 310 14.72 32.66 23.43
C GLY A 310 14.28 32.21 22.03
N GLY A 311 13.05 32.56 21.63
CA GLY A 311 12.58 32.35 20.26
C GLY A 311 13.30 33.26 19.26
N ASN A 312 13.45 32.82 18.01
CA ASN A 312 13.91 33.69 16.92
C ASN A 312 12.79 33.86 15.89
N THR A 313 12.54 35.10 15.46
CA THR A 313 11.57 35.46 14.43
C THR A 313 12.27 36.06 13.22
N PHE A 314 12.09 35.44 12.06
CA PHE A 314 12.56 35.93 10.76
C PHE A 314 11.35 36.47 9.99
N ALA A 315 11.11 37.77 10.09
CA ALA A 315 9.85 38.37 9.65
C ALA A 315 9.71 38.42 8.12
N SER A 316 10.81 38.65 7.40
CA SER A 316 10.82 38.70 5.92
C SER A 316 11.49 37.49 5.26
N GLY A 317 11.89 36.48 6.04
CA GLY A 317 12.53 35.27 5.54
C GLY A 317 14.05 35.24 5.71
N VAL A 318 14.65 34.18 5.19
CA VAL A 318 16.07 33.84 5.33
C VAL A 318 16.61 33.44 3.96
N THR A 319 17.81 33.92 3.61
CA THR A 319 18.55 33.46 2.43
C THR A 319 19.92 32.96 2.84
N VAL A 320 20.23 31.72 2.47
CA VAL A 320 21.55 31.10 2.65
C VAL A 320 22.16 30.89 1.27
N ASN A 321 23.14 31.70 0.90
CA ASN A 321 23.83 31.57 -0.39
C ASN A 321 24.96 30.54 -0.32
N TYR A 322 25.78 30.57 0.73
CA TYR A 322 26.83 29.57 0.98
C TYR A 322 26.97 29.31 2.49
N GLY A 323 27.79 28.32 2.86
CA GLY A 323 28.04 27.98 4.26
C GLY A 323 26.91 27.15 4.91
N THR A 324 26.79 27.22 6.23
CA THR A 324 25.80 26.42 7.00
C THR A 324 25.08 27.27 8.04
N LEU A 325 23.74 27.27 8.00
CA LEU A 325 22.87 27.84 9.03
C LEU A 325 22.26 26.71 9.87
N THR A 326 22.58 26.65 11.16
CA THR A 326 22.09 25.64 12.09
C THR A 326 21.14 26.23 13.12
N PHE A 327 19.96 25.62 13.26
CA PHE A 327 19.04 25.86 14.37
C PHE A 327 19.17 24.73 15.40
N ALA A 328 19.68 25.04 16.59
CA ALA A 328 19.91 24.09 17.68
C ALA A 328 19.25 24.54 19.01
N ASN A 329 18.51 25.65 18.99
CA ASN A 329 17.79 26.17 20.14
C ASN A 329 16.62 25.26 20.56
N ALA A 330 16.31 25.29 21.86
CA ALA A 330 15.25 24.47 22.47
C ALA A 330 13.83 25.03 22.29
N VAL A 331 13.66 26.09 21.49
CA VAL A 331 12.36 26.72 21.20
C VAL A 331 12.18 26.81 19.69
N PRO A 332 11.01 26.49 19.12
CA PRO A 332 10.78 26.62 17.68
C PRO A 332 11.03 28.04 17.17
N ASN A 333 11.67 28.16 16.00
CA ASN A 333 11.88 29.43 15.33
C ASN A 333 10.67 29.77 14.45
N ASN A 334 10.35 31.06 14.33
CA ASN A 334 9.23 31.54 13.54
C ASN A 334 9.72 32.09 12.19
N PHE A 335 9.33 31.44 11.10
CA PHE A 335 9.68 31.84 9.73
C PHE A 335 8.42 32.39 9.05
N LEU A 336 8.34 33.72 8.96
CA LEU A 336 7.18 34.40 8.36
C LEU A 336 7.36 34.68 6.85
N GLY A 337 8.61 34.65 6.37
CA GLY A 337 8.95 34.68 4.94
C GLY A 337 9.66 33.40 4.47
N PRO A 338 9.97 33.28 3.17
CA PRO A 338 10.62 32.11 2.59
C PRO A 338 11.97 31.77 3.22
N LEU A 339 12.33 30.48 3.19
CA LEU A 339 13.66 29.98 3.50
C LEU A 339 14.36 29.58 2.19
N THR A 340 15.16 30.51 1.67
CA THR A 340 15.86 30.37 0.38
C THR A 340 17.25 29.77 0.60
N ILE A 341 17.59 28.66 -0.08
CA ILE A 341 18.86 27.94 0.10
C ILE A 341 19.60 27.82 -1.25
N ASN A 342 20.42 28.82 -1.61
CA ASN A 342 21.06 28.99 -2.91
C ASN A 342 22.49 28.39 -3.00
N GLY A 343 22.76 27.27 -2.32
CA GLY A 343 24.05 26.58 -2.38
C GLY A 343 24.71 26.28 -1.03
N GLY A 344 24.21 26.89 0.06
CA GLY A 344 24.57 26.51 1.43
C GLY A 344 23.73 25.36 1.99
N ALA A 345 23.78 25.18 3.30
CA ALA A 345 22.98 24.21 4.04
C ALA A 345 22.17 24.85 5.17
N VAL A 346 20.92 24.42 5.35
CA VAL A 346 20.12 24.71 6.56
C VAL A 346 19.95 23.43 7.36
N VAL A 347 20.37 23.45 8.62
CA VAL A 347 20.37 22.29 9.52
C VAL A 347 19.41 22.52 10.68
N PHE A 348 18.37 21.70 10.77
CA PHE A 348 17.48 21.63 11.92
C PHE A 348 17.99 20.58 12.92
N ASN A 349 18.66 21.06 13.98
CA ASN A 349 19.24 20.27 15.06
C ASN A 349 18.56 20.52 16.42
N GLN A 350 17.32 21.01 16.41
CA GLN A 350 16.59 21.38 17.63
C GLN A 350 16.10 20.14 18.39
N PRO A 351 16.10 20.14 19.75
CA PRO A 351 15.61 19.01 20.56
C PRO A 351 14.08 18.97 20.71
N VAL A 352 13.35 19.84 20.01
CA VAL A 352 11.88 19.99 20.08
C VAL A 352 11.28 19.87 18.69
N ASP A 353 10.02 19.46 18.59
CA ASP A 353 9.34 19.39 17.29
C ASP A 353 9.24 20.77 16.63
N VAL A 354 9.48 20.82 15.32
CA VAL A 354 9.54 22.06 14.54
C VAL A 354 8.53 21.97 13.39
N LEU A 355 7.75 23.03 13.22
CA LEU A 355 6.90 23.25 12.04
C LEU A 355 7.52 24.34 11.17
N VAL A 356 7.77 24.03 9.90
CA VAL A 356 8.18 25.01 8.90
C VAL A 356 7.03 25.20 7.92
N SER A 357 6.28 26.29 8.11
CA SER A 357 5.23 26.75 7.20
C SER A 357 5.75 27.62 6.07
N ALA A 358 6.93 28.23 6.25
CA ALA A 358 7.63 28.97 5.22
C ALA A 358 7.92 28.08 4.01
N GLN A 359 7.80 28.67 2.82
CA GLN A 359 8.20 28.01 1.58
C GLN A 359 9.73 27.83 1.57
N LEU A 360 10.19 26.61 1.31
CA LEU A 360 11.57 26.35 0.91
C LEU A 360 11.73 26.69 -0.58
N THR A 361 12.78 27.43 -0.92
CA THR A 361 13.08 27.83 -2.29
C THR A 361 14.59 27.76 -2.57
N ASP A 362 14.97 27.75 -3.84
CA ASP A 362 16.33 28.06 -4.27
C ASP A 362 16.33 28.71 -5.67
N SER A 363 17.50 29.19 -6.12
CA SER A 363 17.70 29.85 -7.40
C SER A 363 18.24 28.93 -8.51
N GLY A 364 18.12 27.60 -8.36
CA GLY A 364 18.57 26.61 -9.34
C GLY A 364 19.91 25.92 -9.04
N PHE A 365 20.64 26.35 -8.00
CA PHE A 365 21.91 25.75 -7.57
C PHE A 365 21.78 24.77 -6.38
N GLY A 366 20.54 24.52 -5.91
CA GLY A 366 20.17 23.48 -4.94
C GLY A 366 21.00 23.41 -3.65
N GLY A 367 20.70 24.26 -2.67
CA GLY A 367 21.27 24.13 -1.32
C GLY A 367 20.61 23.00 -0.49
N GLN A 368 21.33 22.49 0.52
CA GLN A 368 20.88 21.33 1.30
C GLN A 368 19.95 21.73 2.46
N LEU A 369 18.89 20.94 2.67
CA LEU A 369 18.17 20.90 3.94
C LEU A 369 18.59 19.64 4.73
N GLU A 370 19.04 19.80 5.97
CA GLU A 370 19.34 18.68 6.87
C GLU A 370 18.43 18.67 8.11
N LYS A 371 17.84 17.51 8.39
CA LYS A 371 17.16 17.20 9.66
C LYS A 371 18.06 16.31 10.52
N LYS A 372 18.57 16.83 11.64
CA LYS A 372 19.71 16.24 12.37
C LYS A 372 19.45 15.67 13.77
N ASN A 373 18.47 16.18 14.51
CA ASN A 373 18.19 15.71 15.89
C ASN A 373 17.04 14.68 15.91
N ASN A 374 16.68 14.09 17.05
CA ASN A 374 15.70 12.99 17.14
C ASN A 374 14.22 13.42 17.11
N ASN A 375 13.95 14.73 17.13
CA ASN A 375 12.60 15.32 17.08
C ASN A 375 11.88 15.09 15.74
N VAL A 376 10.69 15.66 15.59
CA VAL A 376 9.98 15.77 14.31
C VAL A 376 10.21 17.14 13.68
N LEU A 377 10.64 17.16 12.41
CA LEU A 377 10.54 18.34 11.54
C LEU A 377 9.37 18.16 10.60
N THR A 378 8.39 19.05 10.67
CA THR A 378 7.20 19.04 9.80
C THR A 378 7.33 20.13 8.75
N LEU A 379 7.22 19.76 7.48
CA LEU A 379 7.22 20.71 6.35
C LEU A 379 5.79 20.87 5.82
N SER A 380 5.18 22.04 6.01
CA SER A 380 3.83 22.36 5.53
C SER A 380 3.80 23.36 4.38
N GLY A 381 4.93 24.03 4.09
CA GLY A 381 5.10 24.93 2.96
C GLY A 381 4.92 24.25 1.60
N ASN A 382 4.50 25.01 0.59
CA ASN A 382 4.47 24.56 -0.81
C ASN A 382 5.85 24.73 -1.44
N ASN A 383 6.72 23.73 -1.33
CA ASN A 383 8.14 23.87 -1.69
C ASN A 383 8.43 23.62 -3.19
N ASN A 384 7.47 23.88 -4.08
CA ASN A 384 7.55 23.58 -5.51
C ASN A 384 8.69 24.26 -6.30
N THR A 385 9.49 25.12 -5.66
CA THR A 385 10.67 25.79 -6.23
C THR A 385 11.98 25.39 -5.55
N PHE A 386 11.94 24.45 -4.60
CA PHE A 386 13.14 23.87 -3.99
C PHE A 386 13.56 22.60 -4.72
N ASN A 387 14.76 22.57 -5.28
CA ASN A 387 15.35 21.43 -5.99
C ASN A 387 16.55 20.80 -5.25
N GLY A 388 17.00 21.44 -4.16
CA GLY A 388 18.11 20.99 -3.34
C GLY A 388 17.91 19.63 -2.65
N PRO A 389 18.99 18.97 -2.21
CA PRO A 389 18.91 17.68 -1.53
C PRO A 389 18.33 17.83 -0.12
N ILE A 390 17.53 16.85 0.30
CA ILE A 390 17.05 16.72 1.68
C ILE A 390 17.76 15.54 2.34
N LEU A 391 18.44 15.78 3.46
CA LEU A 391 19.07 14.75 4.28
C LEU A 391 18.36 14.63 5.62
N VAL A 392 17.85 13.44 5.94
CA VAL A 392 17.30 13.13 7.26
C VAL A 392 18.30 12.25 8.00
N SER A 393 19.17 12.89 8.78
CA SER A 393 20.24 12.26 9.55
C SER A 393 19.72 11.59 10.82
N ALA A 394 18.69 12.14 11.47
CA ALA A 394 18.03 11.53 12.63
C ALA A 394 16.57 12.02 12.81
N GLY A 395 15.83 11.29 13.65
CA GLY A 395 14.42 11.58 13.96
C GLY A 395 13.52 11.43 12.73
N THR A 396 12.42 12.18 12.73
CA THR A 396 11.40 12.10 11.67
C THR A 396 11.33 13.39 10.88
N LEU A 397 11.33 13.29 9.55
CA LEU A 397 10.83 14.31 8.64
C LEU A 397 9.38 13.97 8.30
N ARG A 398 8.45 14.89 8.56
CA ARG A 398 7.01 14.70 8.33
C ARG A 398 6.50 15.66 7.25
N ALA A 399 5.77 15.12 6.28
CA ALA A 399 5.08 15.93 5.28
C ALA A 399 3.75 16.50 5.81
N GLN A 400 3.43 17.72 5.42
CA GLN A 400 2.09 18.30 5.56
C GLN A 400 1.64 19.04 4.29
N ASN A 401 2.30 18.74 3.17
CA ASN A 401 2.03 19.27 1.84
C ASN A 401 2.46 18.25 0.78
N ASN A 402 1.79 18.20 -0.37
CA ASN A 402 2.20 17.33 -1.48
C ASN A 402 3.57 17.71 -2.04
N ASN A 403 3.92 19.00 -1.98
CA ASN A 403 5.21 19.52 -2.42
C ASN A 403 6.20 19.66 -1.27
N ALA A 404 6.03 18.92 -0.15
CA ALA A 404 6.86 19.08 1.05
C ALA A 404 8.36 18.83 0.77
N LEU A 405 8.69 17.85 -0.09
CA LEU A 405 10.08 17.54 -0.46
C LEU A 405 10.62 18.42 -1.62
N GLY A 406 9.82 19.35 -2.11
CA GLY A 406 10.13 20.20 -3.26
C GLY A 406 10.00 19.49 -4.60
N THR A 407 10.82 19.85 -5.59
CA THR A 407 10.97 19.09 -6.85
C THR A 407 12.04 18.01 -6.75
N ALA A 408 12.72 17.94 -5.59
CA ALA A 408 13.78 17.02 -5.12
C ALA A 408 14.61 16.36 -6.23
N THR A 409 15.03 17.19 -7.20
CA THR A 409 15.83 16.75 -8.36
C THR A 409 17.18 16.19 -7.93
N LEU A 410 17.71 16.65 -6.79
CA LEU A 410 18.94 16.13 -6.17
C LEU A 410 18.70 15.04 -5.10
N GLY A 411 17.44 14.61 -4.92
CA GLY A 411 17.03 13.47 -4.10
C GLY A 411 16.77 13.77 -2.62
N THR A 412 16.12 12.81 -1.95
CA THR A 412 15.93 12.79 -0.49
C THR A 412 16.61 11.56 0.08
N THR A 413 17.45 11.71 1.10
CA THR A 413 18.17 10.61 1.76
C THR A 413 17.72 10.46 3.20
N ILE A 414 17.27 9.26 3.56
CA ILE A 414 16.90 8.87 4.92
C ILE A 414 18.01 7.98 5.48
N ALA A 415 18.77 8.52 6.44
CA ALA A 415 19.87 7.80 7.07
C ALA A 415 19.37 6.66 7.97
N SER A 416 20.28 5.73 8.30
CA SER A 416 19.96 4.61 9.18
C SER A 416 19.45 5.10 10.54
N GLY A 417 18.22 4.71 10.90
CA GLY A 417 17.55 5.11 12.15
C GLY A 417 16.64 6.33 12.03
N ALA A 418 16.64 7.02 10.88
CA ALA A 418 15.73 8.14 10.59
C ALA A 418 14.48 7.69 9.83
N THR A 419 13.43 8.53 9.82
CA THR A 419 12.16 8.23 9.15
C THR A 419 11.66 9.40 8.31
N LEU A 420 11.15 9.10 7.13
CA LEU A 420 10.20 9.94 6.40
C LEU A 420 8.76 9.47 6.68
N ASP A 421 7.98 10.33 7.30
CA ASP A 421 6.53 10.13 7.48
C ASP A 421 5.78 10.91 6.40
N ILE A 422 5.20 10.20 5.44
CA ILE A 422 4.44 10.79 4.33
C ILE A 422 3.12 11.39 4.82
N ASN A 423 2.63 10.98 6.00
CA ASN A 423 1.50 11.57 6.70
C ASN A 423 0.23 11.79 5.83
N GLY A 424 -0.06 10.85 4.93
CA GLY A 424 -1.21 10.88 4.03
C GLY A 424 -1.05 11.76 2.79
N TYR A 425 0.08 12.44 2.61
CA TYR A 425 0.34 13.32 1.47
C TYR A 425 0.98 12.59 0.29
N SER A 426 0.65 13.05 -0.91
CA SER A 426 1.19 12.53 -2.18
C SER A 426 2.49 13.25 -2.48
N LEU A 427 3.63 12.69 -2.04
CA LEU A 427 4.99 13.18 -2.32
C LEU A 427 5.47 12.73 -3.71
N TYR A 428 4.54 12.80 -4.65
CA TYR A 428 4.63 12.15 -5.93
C TYR A 428 5.25 13.10 -6.96
N ASN A 429 6.57 13.16 -6.95
CA ASN A 429 7.32 14.06 -7.81
C ASN A 429 8.07 13.31 -8.94
N PRO A 430 8.09 13.84 -10.18
CA PRO A 430 8.73 13.19 -11.32
C PRO A 430 10.26 13.00 -11.23
N GLY A 431 10.96 13.74 -10.36
CA GLY A 431 12.43 13.70 -10.21
C GLY A 431 12.94 12.94 -8.98
N ASP A 432 12.07 12.58 -8.05
CA ASP A 432 12.51 12.19 -6.70
C ASP A 432 12.80 10.69 -6.61
N VAL A 433 14.05 10.35 -6.35
CA VAL A 433 14.46 9.05 -5.80
C VAL A 433 14.71 9.23 -4.31
N ILE A 434 14.01 8.45 -3.47
CA ILE A 434 14.21 8.46 -2.02
C ILE A 434 15.19 7.36 -1.66
N THR A 435 16.39 7.74 -1.25
CA THR A 435 17.42 6.80 -0.80
C THR A 435 17.19 6.48 0.67
N ILE A 436 17.12 5.19 1.03
CA ILE A 436 16.79 4.76 2.40
C ILE A 436 17.78 3.73 2.94
N SER A 437 17.96 3.76 4.27
CA SER A 437 18.72 2.76 5.03
C SER A 437 18.11 2.60 6.43
N GLY A 438 18.21 1.41 7.00
CA GLY A 438 17.78 1.11 8.36
C GLY A 438 16.27 0.96 8.57
N ASN A 439 15.88 0.68 9.81
CA ASN A 439 14.50 0.37 10.17
C ASN A 439 13.65 1.60 10.52
N GLY A 440 14.24 2.79 10.45
CA GLY A 440 13.66 4.04 10.91
C GLY A 440 13.40 4.14 12.42
N VAL A 441 12.82 5.26 12.82
CA VAL A 441 12.54 5.61 14.22
C VAL A 441 11.59 4.58 14.83
N GLY A 442 12.00 4.00 15.96
CA GLY A 442 11.22 2.98 16.66
C GLY A 442 11.04 1.67 15.88
N GLY A 443 11.79 1.45 14.80
CA GLY A 443 11.66 0.27 13.94
C GLY A 443 10.37 0.24 13.14
N ARG A 444 9.73 1.40 12.89
CA ARG A 444 8.44 1.52 12.19
C ARG A 444 8.56 1.74 10.69
N GLY A 445 9.78 1.90 10.17
CA GLY A 445 10.09 2.09 8.76
C GLY A 445 10.90 3.36 8.52
N ALA A 446 11.89 3.28 7.62
CA ALA A 446 12.57 4.44 7.08
C ALA A 446 11.61 5.31 6.25
N ILE A 447 10.58 4.70 5.66
CA ILE A 447 9.41 5.41 5.11
C ILE A 447 8.15 4.79 5.73
N LEU A 448 7.22 5.62 6.18
CA LEU A 448 5.92 5.16 6.65
C LEU A 448 4.80 6.16 6.35
N ASN A 449 3.56 5.70 6.51
CA ASN A 449 2.38 6.55 6.58
C ASN A 449 1.73 6.45 7.97
N ASP A 450 1.95 7.44 8.83
CA ASP A 450 1.33 7.47 10.16
C ASP A 450 -0.08 8.09 10.18
N SER A 451 -0.52 8.64 9.05
CA SER A 451 -1.85 9.22 8.91
C SER A 451 -2.94 8.14 8.88
N PRO A 452 -4.17 8.44 9.34
CA PRO A 452 -5.32 7.59 9.08
C PRO A 452 -5.78 7.62 7.60
N THR A 453 -5.19 8.49 6.77
CA THR A 453 -5.54 8.63 5.35
C THR A 453 -4.65 7.78 4.47
N ALA A 454 -5.24 6.90 3.67
CA ALA A 454 -4.52 6.10 2.68
C ALA A 454 -3.97 6.98 1.54
N GLN A 455 -2.80 6.60 0.99
CA GLN A 455 -2.18 7.34 -0.11
C GLN A 455 -1.75 6.44 -1.27
N ASN A 456 -2.53 6.43 -2.35
CA ASN A 456 -2.33 5.54 -3.50
C ASN A 456 -1.25 6.04 -4.48
N ASN A 457 -0.82 7.29 -4.37
CA ASN A 457 0.25 7.89 -5.17
C ASN A 457 1.25 8.50 -4.19
N ALA A 458 1.81 7.70 -3.27
CA ALA A 458 2.61 8.26 -2.17
C ALA A 458 3.98 8.73 -2.66
N ILE A 459 4.73 7.83 -3.29
CA ILE A 459 6.08 8.11 -3.80
C ILE A 459 6.28 7.35 -5.12
N ARG A 460 7.31 7.74 -5.89
CA ARG A 460 7.62 7.13 -7.19
C ARG A 460 8.76 6.12 -7.17
N ALA A 461 9.82 6.46 -6.46
CA ALA A 461 11.06 5.71 -6.53
C ALA A 461 11.73 5.62 -5.16
N ILE A 462 12.23 4.43 -4.84
CA ILE A 462 13.14 4.22 -3.71
C ILE A 462 14.42 3.53 -4.17
N GLU A 463 15.51 3.84 -3.48
CA GLU A 463 16.79 3.17 -3.60
C GLU A 463 17.32 2.77 -2.23
N LEU A 464 17.82 1.54 -2.09
CA LEU A 464 18.44 1.08 -0.86
C LEU A 464 19.93 1.43 -0.82
N ALA A 465 20.33 2.18 0.21
CA ALA A 465 21.73 2.37 0.60
C ALA A 465 22.20 1.37 1.67
N GLY A 466 21.27 0.57 2.19
CA GLY A 466 21.47 -0.49 3.17
C GLY A 466 20.18 -1.28 3.36
N ASN A 467 20.21 -2.34 4.17
CA ASN A 467 18.97 -3.01 4.59
C ASN A 467 18.02 -1.99 5.22
N ALA A 468 16.78 -1.94 4.75
CA ALA A 468 15.82 -0.93 5.18
C ALA A 468 14.41 -1.48 5.34
N ALA A 469 13.62 -0.87 6.21
CA ALA A 469 12.21 -1.21 6.39
C ALA A 469 11.29 -0.10 5.85
N ILE A 470 10.11 -0.49 5.35
CA ILE A 470 9.01 0.40 5.01
C ILE A 470 7.73 -0.03 5.73
N GLY A 471 7.03 0.93 6.32
CA GLY A 471 5.95 0.65 7.26
C GLY A 471 4.58 1.16 6.84
N ALA A 472 3.56 0.34 7.05
CA ALA A 472 2.16 0.75 6.97
C ALA A 472 1.49 0.48 8.33
N PRO A 473 1.73 1.33 9.36
CA PRO A 473 1.23 1.08 10.70
C PRO A 473 -0.29 1.13 10.80
N ASN A 474 -0.94 2.00 10.02
CA ASN A 474 -2.38 2.26 10.13
C ASN A 474 -3.13 1.89 8.84
N VAL A 475 -2.69 2.44 7.71
CA VAL A 475 -3.44 2.39 6.44
C VAL A 475 -2.53 2.17 5.24
N ARG A 476 -3.16 1.99 4.08
CA ARG A 476 -2.46 1.73 2.82
C ARG A 476 -1.61 2.92 2.35
N TRP A 477 -0.46 2.64 1.76
CA TRP A 477 0.19 3.57 0.84
C TRP A 477 0.96 2.85 -0.29
N ASP A 478 1.24 3.55 -1.39
CA ASP A 478 1.81 2.95 -2.60
C ASP A 478 3.12 3.61 -3.07
N ILE A 479 4.01 2.80 -3.64
CA ILE A 479 5.07 3.21 -4.56
C ILE A 479 4.52 3.03 -5.98
N ARG A 480 4.48 4.07 -6.81
CA ARG A 480 3.77 4.03 -8.10
C ARG A 480 4.50 4.74 -9.25
N GLY A 481 4.45 4.17 -10.46
CA GLY A 481 4.88 4.81 -11.71
C GLY A 481 3.88 5.82 -12.30
N ASN A 482 4.38 6.83 -13.05
CA ASN A 482 3.59 7.98 -13.53
C ASN A 482 3.15 7.98 -14.99
N ALA A 483 3.84 7.22 -15.84
CA ALA A 483 3.60 7.26 -17.28
C ALA A 483 2.40 6.41 -17.74
N GLY A 484 1.51 6.00 -16.83
CA GLY A 484 0.34 5.16 -17.11
C GLY A 484 0.61 3.66 -17.01
N SER A 485 -0.46 2.88 -17.12
CA SER A 485 -0.46 1.42 -16.92
C SER A 485 0.52 0.71 -17.85
N GLY A 486 1.40 -0.11 -17.28
CA GLY A 486 2.35 -0.95 -18.02
C GLY A 486 3.60 -0.22 -18.55
N THR A 487 3.84 1.02 -18.13
CA THR A 487 5.06 1.77 -18.49
C THR A 487 6.26 1.53 -17.58
N PHE A 488 6.02 0.90 -16.42
CA PHE A 488 7.05 0.58 -15.42
C PHE A 488 7.92 1.78 -15.00
N SER A 489 7.31 2.97 -14.94
CA SER A 489 8.00 4.23 -14.70
C SER A 489 8.28 4.56 -13.23
N GLY A 490 7.92 3.68 -12.29
CA GLY A 490 8.36 3.72 -10.89
C GLY A 490 9.58 2.83 -10.66
N LEU A 491 10.26 2.98 -9.52
CA LEU A 491 11.48 2.23 -9.21
C LEU A 491 11.50 1.74 -7.76
N VAL A 492 11.84 0.47 -7.57
CA VAL A 492 12.28 -0.06 -6.27
C VAL A 492 13.64 -0.70 -6.49
N ASN A 493 14.70 0.09 -6.34
CA ASN A 493 16.08 -0.37 -6.46
C ASN A 493 16.55 -0.95 -5.12
N LEU A 494 16.58 -2.27 -5.04
CA LEU A 494 17.02 -3.04 -3.87
C LEU A 494 18.54 -3.01 -3.66
N ASN A 495 19.34 -2.73 -4.70
CA ASN A 495 20.80 -2.57 -4.61
C ASN A 495 21.53 -3.67 -3.80
N ASN A 496 21.11 -4.93 -3.94
CA ASN A 496 21.58 -6.12 -3.21
C ASN A 496 21.28 -6.14 -1.69
N PHE A 497 20.46 -5.22 -1.20
CA PHE A 497 19.98 -5.18 0.18
C PHE A 497 18.59 -5.81 0.35
N THR A 498 18.15 -5.95 1.60
CA THR A 498 16.81 -6.41 1.94
C THR A 498 15.88 -5.23 2.22
N LEU A 499 14.74 -5.20 1.54
CA LEU A 499 13.61 -4.34 1.86
C LEU A 499 12.61 -5.10 2.75
N THR A 500 12.40 -4.65 3.99
CA THR A 500 11.45 -5.28 4.90
C THR A 500 10.13 -4.50 4.95
N LYS A 501 9.02 -5.18 4.66
CA LYS A 501 7.66 -4.66 4.85
C LYS A 501 7.18 -4.96 6.27
N ILE A 502 6.79 -3.91 7.01
CA ILE A 502 6.28 -3.99 8.38
C ILE A 502 4.93 -3.25 8.56
N GLY A 503 4.23 -3.48 9.67
CA GLY A 503 2.93 -2.92 9.97
C GLY A 503 1.77 -3.66 9.30
N PRO A 504 0.57 -3.65 9.91
CA PRO A 504 -0.58 -4.42 9.45
C PRO A 504 -1.19 -3.92 8.13
N GLY A 505 -0.95 -2.66 7.78
CA GLY A 505 -1.48 -2.04 6.56
C GLY A 505 -0.86 -2.60 5.28
N ARG A 506 -1.55 -2.35 4.16
CA ARG A 506 -1.12 -2.70 2.81
C ARG A 506 -0.07 -1.71 2.30
N ILE A 507 1.05 -2.19 1.75
CA ILE A 507 1.87 -1.38 0.83
C ILE A 507 1.66 -1.94 -0.57
N SER A 508 1.48 -1.08 -1.57
CA SER A 508 1.48 -1.53 -2.98
C SER A 508 2.69 -1.01 -3.74
N ILE A 509 3.27 -1.86 -4.56
CA ILE A 509 4.22 -1.48 -5.61
C ILE A 509 3.47 -1.58 -6.93
N VAL A 510 3.38 -0.48 -7.67
CA VAL A 510 2.49 -0.34 -8.83
C VAL A 510 3.25 0.23 -10.03
N ASP A 511 3.24 -0.47 -11.16
CA ASP A 511 3.93 -0.01 -12.39
C ASP A 511 5.39 0.38 -12.12
N CYS A 512 6.12 -0.45 -11.37
CA CYS A 512 7.53 -0.24 -11.01
C CYS A 512 8.44 -1.34 -11.58
N ASP A 513 9.70 -0.97 -11.83
CA ASP A 513 10.80 -1.91 -11.99
C ASP A 513 11.42 -2.27 -10.63
N VAL A 514 11.53 -3.57 -10.36
CA VAL A 514 12.12 -4.17 -9.16
C VAL A 514 13.10 -5.28 -9.60
N THR A 515 14.09 -4.88 -10.39
CA THR A 515 14.96 -5.81 -11.16
C THR A 515 16.39 -5.91 -10.63
N SER A 516 16.80 -5.01 -9.73
CA SER A 516 18.08 -5.09 -9.04
C SER A 516 18.16 -6.34 -8.15
N GLY A 517 19.37 -6.84 -7.90
CA GLY A 517 19.59 -7.88 -6.89
C GLY A 517 19.15 -7.42 -5.49
N GLY A 518 18.92 -8.37 -4.58
CA GLY A 518 18.43 -8.11 -3.23
C GLY A 518 17.09 -8.79 -2.94
N SER A 519 16.64 -8.71 -1.70
CA SER A 519 15.48 -9.45 -1.20
C SER A 519 14.37 -8.52 -0.72
N ILE A 520 13.15 -9.01 -0.73
CA ILE A 520 11.99 -8.39 -0.09
C ILE A 520 11.50 -9.34 1.00
N ASP A 521 11.38 -8.86 2.24
CA ASP A 521 10.89 -9.65 3.38
C ASP A 521 9.59 -9.07 3.91
N LEU A 522 8.50 -9.84 3.85
CA LEU A 522 7.18 -9.43 4.37
C LEU A 522 7.06 -9.90 5.80
N LEU A 523 7.44 -9.05 6.76
CA LEU A 523 7.36 -9.37 8.18
C LEU A 523 5.92 -9.29 8.68
N GLU A 524 5.15 -8.30 8.21
CA GLU A 524 3.76 -8.08 8.63
C GLU A 524 2.87 -7.54 7.49
N GLY A 525 1.59 -7.90 7.57
CA GLY A 525 0.52 -7.31 6.77
C GLY A 525 0.49 -7.80 5.32
N MET A 526 0.28 -6.88 4.40
CA MET A 526 0.10 -7.18 2.97
C MET A 526 1.06 -6.37 2.11
N LEU A 527 1.73 -7.04 1.17
CA LEU A 527 2.39 -6.40 0.03
C LEU A 527 1.57 -6.70 -1.22
N ALA A 528 1.11 -5.65 -1.89
CA ALA A 528 0.47 -5.78 -3.19
C ALA A 528 1.47 -5.45 -4.29
N MET A 529 1.47 -6.23 -5.34
CA MET A 529 2.20 -5.96 -6.57
C MET A 529 1.18 -5.83 -7.70
N THR A 530 1.30 -4.77 -8.48
CA THR A 530 0.38 -4.44 -9.57
C THR A 530 1.17 -4.04 -10.80
N ARG A 531 1.19 -4.88 -11.84
CA ARG A 531 1.90 -4.64 -13.11
C ARG A 531 3.35 -4.20 -12.92
N ASN A 532 4.14 -5.01 -12.23
CA ASN A 532 5.57 -4.73 -12.03
C ASN A 532 6.43 -5.65 -12.88
N ASN A 533 7.65 -5.23 -13.16
CA ASN A 533 8.74 -6.14 -13.53
C ASN A 533 9.53 -6.48 -12.28
N VAL A 534 9.55 -7.75 -11.86
CA VAL A 534 10.21 -8.17 -10.62
C VAL A 534 11.18 -9.29 -10.91
N ASP A 535 12.48 -8.99 -10.83
CA ASP A 535 13.55 -9.89 -11.25
C ASP A 535 14.86 -9.65 -10.46
N GLY A 536 15.91 -10.39 -10.79
CA GLY A 536 17.24 -10.29 -10.21
C GLY A 536 17.44 -11.24 -9.02
N LEU A 537 18.71 -11.39 -8.61
CA LEU A 537 19.12 -12.24 -7.49
C LEU A 537 18.39 -11.87 -6.18
N GLY A 538 18.30 -12.82 -5.24
CA GLY A 538 17.57 -12.67 -3.97
C GLY A 538 16.15 -13.22 -4.03
N THR A 539 15.34 -12.94 -3.01
CA THR A 539 14.03 -13.60 -2.84
C THR A 539 12.94 -12.63 -2.38
N ILE A 540 11.68 -12.96 -2.68
CA ILE A 540 10.51 -12.43 -1.97
C ILE A 540 10.13 -13.43 -0.88
N ASN A 541 10.44 -13.14 0.37
CA ASN A 541 10.03 -13.97 1.50
C ASN A 541 8.68 -13.49 2.03
N ILE A 542 7.63 -14.25 1.79
CA ILE A 542 6.27 -13.90 2.21
C ILE A 542 5.95 -14.36 3.64
N ARG A 543 6.81 -15.18 4.26
CA ARG A 543 6.60 -15.75 5.61
C ARG A 543 5.21 -16.38 5.74
N SER A 544 4.39 -15.90 6.67
CA SER A 544 2.99 -16.26 6.89
C SER A 544 2.01 -15.14 6.47
N ASN A 545 2.50 -14.16 5.70
CA ASN A 545 1.77 -12.96 5.31
C ASN A 545 1.23 -13.08 3.88
N LEU A 546 0.56 -12.01 3.42
CA LEU A 546 -0.09 -11.95 2.12
C LEU A 546 0.74 -11.18 1.08
N LEU A 547 1.12 -11.87 0.01
CA LEU A 547 1.55 -11.24 -1.25
C LEU A 547 0.37 -11.26 -2.23
N MET A 548 -0.12 -10.08 -2.61
CA MET A 548 -1.24 -9.94 -3.52
C MET A 548 -0.75 -9.53 -4.91
N LEU A 549 -1.08 -10.32 -5.93
CA LEU A 549 -0.88 -10.02 -7.34
C LEU A 549 -2.19 -9.45 -7.90
N GLU A 550 -2.17 -8.19 -8.29
CA GLU A 550 -3.37 -7.45 -8.69
C GLU A 550 -3.23 -6.90 -10.11
N ASN A 551 -4.24 -7.11 -10.97
CA ASN A 551 -4.37 -6.48 -12.29
C ASN A 551 -3.13 -6.60 -13.19
N TYR A 552 -2.47 -7.77 -13.18
CA TYR A 552 -1.28 -8.11 -13.97
C TYR A 552 -1.57 -8.34 -15.47
N GLY A 553 -2.14 -7.34 -16.13
CA GLY A 553 -2.26 -7.34 -17.60
C GLY A 553 -0.92 -7.15 -18.32
N SER A 554 0.12 -6.71 -17.61
CA SER A 554 1.49 -6.50 -18.09
C SER A 554 2.50 -6.74 -16.97
N GLY A 555 3.77 -6.90 -17.32
CA GLY A 555 4.87 -7.14 -16.37
C GLY A 555 5.08 -8.63 -16.07
N TYR A 556 6.01 -8.93 -15.17
CA TYR A 556 6.39 -10.29 -14.81
C TYR A 556 6.96 -10.36 -13.40
N ILE A 557 6.91 -11.55 -12.79
CA ILE A 557 7.57 -11.85 -11.52
C ILE A 557 8.37 -13.13 -11.70
N ASN A 558 9.69 -12.97 -11.72
CA ASN A 558 10.68 -14.04 -11.85
C ASN A 558 11.52 -14.24 -10.58
N LYS A 559 11.60 -13.21 -9.71
CA LYS A 559 12.35 -13.30 -8.45
C LYS A 559 11.80 -14.43 -7.56
N PRO A 560 12.64 -15.39 -7.10
CA PRO A 560 12.20 -16.54 -6.28
C PRO A 560 11.37 -16.15 -5.05
N ILE A 561 10.36 -16.93 -4.72
CA ILE A 561 9.47 -16.72 -3.58
C ILE A 561 9.75 -17.76 -2.48
N LEU A 562 9.87 -17.32 -1.23
CA LEU A 562 9.93 -18.21 -0.05
C LEU A 562 8.64 -18.07 0.75
N SER A 563 8.04 -19.17 1.17
CA SER A 563 6.82 -19.19 1.98
C SER A 563 6.95 -20.09 3.20
N SER A 564 6.55 -19.61 4.38
CA SER A 564 6.52 -20.36 5.64
C SER A 564 5.11 -20.34 6.26
N GLY A 565 4.09 -20.56 5.42
CA GLY A 565 2.67 -20.45 5.75
C GLY A 565 1.94 -19.28 5.08
N GLY A 566 2.59 -18.60 4.12
CA GLY A 566 2.06 -17.39 3.49
C GLY A 566 1.08 -17.66 2.37
N THR A 567 0.40 -16.60 1.95
CA THR A 567 -0.60 -16.63 0.88
C THR A 567 -0.12 -15.80 -0.30
N LEU A 568 -0.15 -16.39 -1.49
CA LEU A 568 -0.09 -15.69 -2.76
C LEU A 568 -1.51 -15.57 -3.30
N GLN A 569 -2.04 -14.35 -3.33
CA GLN A 569 -3.38 -14.08 -3.83
C GLN A 569 -3.33 -13.50 -5.25
N LEU A 570 -4.18 -13.99 -6.16
CA LEU A 570 -4.36 -13.42 -7.49
C LEU A 570 -5.76 -12.80 -7.64
N ILE A 571 -5.81 -11.51 -7.97
CA ILE A 571 -7.04 -10.75 -8.26
C ILE A 571 -6.92 -9.92 -9.55
N GLY A 572 -8.07 -9.58 -10.14
CA GLY A 572 -8.15 -8.71 -11.32
C GLY A 572 -7.98 -9.42 -12.65
N THR A 573 -6.84 -10.07 -12.89
CA THR A 573 -6.52 -10.74 -14.18
C THR A 573 -5.78 -12.07 -13.98
N THR A 574 -5.90 -12.97 -14.96
CA THR A 574 -5.04 -14.17 -15.08
C THR A 574 -3.58 -13.76 -15.18
N PHE A 575 -2.67 -14.57 -14.62
CA PHE A 575 -1.24 -14.26 -14.60
C PHE A 575 -0.37 -15.52 -14.73
N SER A 576 0.77 -15.37 -15.42
CA SER A 576 1.81 -16.39 -15.50
C SER A 576 2.96 -16.01 -14.56
N LEU A 577 3.16 -16.81 -13.52
CA LEU A 577 4.23 -16.64 -12.55
C LEU A 577 5.49 -17.36 -13.02
N GLY A 578 6.56 -16.61 -13.26
CA GLY A 578 7.89 -17.12 -13.61
C GLY A 578 8.76 -17.44 -12.39
N ALA A 579 8.37 -16.99 -11.20
CA ALA A 579 9.13 -17.19 -9.97
C ALA A 579 9.05 -18.64 -9.46
N PRO A 580 10.19 -19.31 -9.18
CA PRO A 580 10.18 -20.55 -8.43
C PRO A 580 9.73 -20.27 -6.99
N ILE A 581 9.00 -21.21 -6.39
CA ILE A 581 8.48 -21.10 -5.02
C ILE A 581 9.14 -22.17 -4.15
N THR A 582 9.76 -21.75 -3.05
CA THR A 582 10.21 -22.66 -1.99
C THR A 582 9.25 -22.60 -0.82
N ASN A 583 8.53 -23.69 -0.61
CA ASN A 583 7.55 -23.91 0.44
C ASN A 583 8.21 -24.47 1.70
N LEU A 584 8.69 -23.58 2.57
CA LEU A 584 9.44 -23.91 3.79
C LEU A 584 8.56 -24.43 4.94
N GLY A 585 7.26 -24.16 4.93
CA GLY A 585 6.36 -24.55 6.03
C GLY A 585 4.86 -24.46 5.74
N GLY A 586 4.48 -24.19 4.48
CA GLY A 586 3.11 -24.00 4.03
C GLY A 586 3.05 -22.93 2.93
N PHE A 587 2.24 -23.14 1.90
CA PHE A 587 2.04 -22.16 0.85
C PHE A 587 0.59 -22.22 0.35
N THR A 588 -0.12 -21.10 0.45
CA THR A 588 -1.49 -20.97 -0.05
C THR A 588 -1.53 -20.20 -1.35
N ALA A 589 -2.05 -20.80 -2.42
CA ALA A 589 -2.45 -20.11 -3.64
C ALA A 589 -3.95 -19.78 -3.56
N ASP A 590 -4.28 -18.51 -3.32
CA ASP A 590 -5.65 -17.98 -3.28
C ASP A 590 -5.97 -17.29 -4.61
N ILE A 591 -6.85 -17.88 -5.41
CA ILE A 591 -7.10 -17.41 -6.78
C ILE A 591 -8.57 -17.08 -6.92
N ALA A 592 -8.86 -15.81 -7.22
CA ALA A 592 -10.22 -15.32 -7.36
C ALA A 592 -10.97 -15.99 -8.52
N SER A 593 -12.30 -15.95 -8.45
CA SER A 593 -13.20 -16.59 -9.41
C SER A 593 -12.92 -16.16 -10.86
N GLY A 594 -12.89 -17.14 -11.77
CA GLY A 594 -12.65 -16.90 -13.20
C GLY A 594 -11.20 -16.61 -13.57
N LEU A 595 -10.27 -16.52 -12.61
CA LEU A 595 -8.85 -16.29 -12.87
C LEU A 595 -8.06 -17.60 -12.87
N THR A 596 -6.96 -17.60 -13.61
CA THR A 596 -5.93 -18.66 -13.60
C THR A 596 -4.59 -18.08 -13.19
N LEU A 597 -3.90 -18.72 -12.25
CA LEU A 597 -2.48 -18.51 -12.00
C LEU A 597 -1.70 -19.68 -12.62
N THR A 598 -0.89 -19.42 -13.63
CA THR A 598 -0.02 -20.44 -14.23
C THR A 598 1.35 -20.34 -13.59
N ALA A 599 1.72 -21.31 -12.75
CA ALA A 599 3.05 -21.43 -12.18
C ALA A 599 3.98 -22.12 -13.20
N THR A 600 4.82 -21.34 -13.87
CA THR A 600 5.72 -21.83 -14.93
C THR A 600 7.07 -22.31 -14.42
N ALA A 601 7.43 -21.93 -13.19
CA ALA A 601 8.61 -22.43 -12.48
C ALA A 601 8.21 -23.40 -11.34
N THR A 602 9.18 -24.14 -10.83
CA THR A 602 8.98 -25.21 -9.85
C THR A 602 8.49 -24.69 -8.50
N ILE A 603 7.57 -25.43 -7.88
CA ILE A 603 7.24 -25.33 -6.47
C ILE A 603 7.92 -26.50 -5.75
N THR A 604 8.71 -26.22 -4.72
CA THR A 604 9.51 -27.23 -3.97
C THR A 604 9.42 -27.01 -2.46
N GLY A 605 9.92 -27.94 -1.65
CA GLY A 605 10.16 -27.74 -0.21
C GLY A 605 9.23 -28.53 0.73
N PRO A 606 9.50 -28.50 2.05
CA PRO A 606 8.84 -29.41 2.99
C PRO A 606 7.37 -29.11 3.30
N GLY A 607 6.87 -27.91 3.01
CA GLY A 607 5.50 -27.50 3.34
C GLY A 607 4.43 -28.08 2.41
N ALA A 608 3.17 -27.99 2.86
CA ALA A 608 2.01 -28.38 2.04
C ALA A 608 1.63 -27.29 1.04
N LEU A 609 1.20 -27.68 -0.17
CA LEU A 609 0.55 -26.79 -1.14
C LEU A 609 -0.96 -26.71 -0.84
N ILE A 610 -1.49 -25.51 -0.61
CA ILE A 610 -2.91 -25.27 -0.37
C ILE A 610 -3.48 -24.46 -1.53
N LYS A 611 -4.44 -25.01 -2.26
CA LYS A 611 -5.23 -24.30 -3.26
C LYS A 611 -6.54 -23.82 -2.64
N ALA A 612 -6.74 -22.51 -2.58
CA ALA A 612 -7.93 -21.86 -2.01
C ALA A 612 -8.74 -21.11 -3.08
N ASN A 613 -10.01 -20.80 -2.73
CA ASN A 613 -10.93 -20.00 -3.53
C ASN A 613 -11.27 -20.60 -4.91
N SER A 614 -12.20 -20.02 -5.67
CA SER A 614 -12.84 -20.71 -6.81
C SER A 614 -12.03 -20.73 -8.12
N GLY A 615 -10.95 -19.95 -8.24
CA GLY A 615 -10.11 -19.89 -9.44
C GLY A 615 -9.23 -21.12 -9.67
N THR A 616 -8.35 -21.06 -10.66
CA THR A 616 -7.49 -22.19 -11.08
C THR A 616 -6.01 -21.93 -10.79
N LEU A 617 -5.32 -22.86 -10.12
CA LEU A 617 -3.85 -22.93 -10.12
C LEU A 617 -3.43 -23.95 -11.16
N ALA A 618 -2.74 -23.52 -12.21
CA ALA A 618 -2.16 -24.38 -13.23
C ALA A 618 -0.67 -24.59 -12.96
N LEU A 619 -0.28 -25.84 -12.73
CA LEU A 619 1.11 -26.25 -12.55
C LEU A 619 1.71 -26.54 -13.92
N GLY A 620 2.60 -25.66 -14.39
CA GLY A 620 3.27 -25.78 -15.68
C GLY A 620 4.63 -26.48 -15.62
N ALA A 621 5.32 -26.39 -14.47
CA ALA A 621 6.68 -26.93 -14.31
C ALA A 621 6.74 -28.47 -14.20
N PHE A 622 7.79 -29.06 -14.78
CA PHE A 622 7.97 -30.53 -14.88
C PHE A 622 8.46 -31.21 -13.60
N ASP A 623 9.10 -30.46 -12.70
CA ASP A 623 9.83 -31.03 -11.55
C ASP A 623 9.41 -30.34 -10.24
N ASN A 624 8.10 -30.27 -9.98
CA ASN A 624 7.60 -29.86 -8.69
C ASN A 624 7.94 -30.92 -7.62
N ASP A 625 8.41 -30.48 -6.45
CA ASP A 625 8.90 -31.38 -5.39
C ASP A 625 8.64 -30.81 -3.99
N TRP A 626 7.37 -30.65 -3.63
CA TRP A 626 6.97 -30.37 -2.24
C TRP A 626 6.61 -31.66 -1.51
N SER A 627 7.00 -31.79 -0.23
CA SER A 627 6.79 -33.03 0.54
C SER A 627 5.65 -32.98 1.55
N GLY A 628 5.09 -31.81 1.87
CA GLY A 628 4.02 -31.66 2.86
C GLY A 628 2.61 -32.08 2.41
N GLY A 629 2.46 -32.60 1.18
CA GLY A 629 1.16 -32.95 0.61
C GLY A 629 0.44 -31.80 -0.09
N THR A 630 -0.73 -32.11 -0.65
CA THR A 630 -1.55 -31.18 -1.44
C THR A 630 -2.95 -31.09 -0.88
N ILE A 631 -3.44 -29.88 -0.63
CA ILE A 631 -4.80 -29.61 -0.13
C ILE A 631 -5.51 -28.69 -1.12
N ILE A 632 -6.67 -29.09 -1.63
CA ILE A 632 -7.51 -28.30 -2.52
C ILE A 632 -8.79 -27.97 -1.76
N ASN A 633 -8.84 -26.78 -1.14
CA ASN A 633 -10.01 -26.32 -0.40
C ASN A 633 -11.13 -25.81 -1.33
N GLY A 634 -10.78 -25.34 -2.53
CA GLY A 634 -11.74 -24.85 -3.52
C GLY A 634 -11.10 -24.58 -4.88
N GLY A 635 -11.97 -24.41 -5.88
CA GLY A 635 -11.55 -24.16 -7.27
C GLY A 635 -10.82 -25.36 -7.88
N THR A 636 -9.92 -25.09 -8.82
CA THR A 636 -9.21 -26.12 -9.59
C THR A 636 -7.70 -26.09 -9.32
N LEU A 637 -7.12 -27.25 -9.00
CA LEU A 637 -5.70 -27.51 -9.19
C LEU A 637 -5.53 -28.26 -10.51
N GLN A 638 -4.80 -27.69 -11.45
CA GLN A 638 -4.59 -28.25 -12.78
C GLN A 638 -3.13 -28.64 -12.97
N VAL A 639 -2.88 -29.91 -13.25
CA VAL A 639 -1.56 -30.45 -13.62
C VAL A 639 -1.43 -30.42 -15.14
N GLY A 640 -0.53 -29.58 -15.63
CA GLY A 640 -0.30 -29.35 -17.05
C GLY A 640 -1.24 -28.31 -17.65
N SER A 641 -0.78 -27.58 -18.66
CA SER A 641 -1.53 -26.50 -19.31
C SER A 641 -2.19 -26.91 -20.63
N GLY A 642 -1.91 -28.11 -21.14
CA GLY A 642 -2.35 -28.57 -22.46
C GLY A 642 -1.51 -28.05 -23.65
N TYR A 643 -0.48 -27.24 -23.39
CA TYR A 643 0.48 -26.78 -24.39
C TYR A 643 1.77 -27.62 -24.33
N ALA A 644 2.41 -27.79 -25.51
CA ALA A 644 3.75 -28.38 -25.59
C ALA A 644 4.72 -27.58 -24.71
N ASN A 645 5.47 -28.28 -23.86
CA ASN A 645 6.46 -27.76 -22.90
C ASN A 645 5.93 -27.25 -21.54
N PHE A 646 4.67 -27.50 -21.20
CA PHE A 646 4.09 -27.16 -19.89
C PHE A 646 3.18 -28.29 -19.40
N ASP A 647 3.72 -29.51 -19.32
CA ASP A 647 2.98 -30.71 -18.94
C ASP A 647 2.67 -30.79 -17.45
N GLY A 648 3.34 -29.96 -16.65
CA GLY A 648 3.16 -29.94 -15.21
C GLY A 648 3.63 -31.21 -14.51
N SER A 649 3.68 -31.15 -13.19
CA SER A 649 3.98 -32.30 -12.34
C SER A 649 3.32 -32.10 -10.99
N LEU A 650 3.07 -33.22 -10.31
CA LEU A 650 2.55 -33.25 -8.96
C LEU A 650 3.40 -34.24 -8.15
N PRO A 651 3.96 -33.86 -7.00
CA PRO A 651 4.75 -34.77 -6.17
C PRO A 651 3.93 -35.97 -5.71
N ASN A 652 4.61 -37.10 -5.50
CA ASN A 652 3.98 -38.32 -4.99
C ASN A 652 3.71 -38.21 -3.47
N GLN A 653 2.81 -37.31 -3.10
CA GLN A 653 2.41 -37.02 -1.72
C GLN A 653 0.88 -37.03 -1.56
N PRO A 654 0.33 -37.30 -0.35
CA PRO A 654 -1.11 -37.35 -0.13
C PRO A 654 -1.85 -36.11 -0.65
N ILE A 655 -3.02 -36.34 -1.25
CA ILE A 655 -3.86 -35.29 -1.82
C ILE A 655 -5.21 -35.28 -1.10
N GLN A 656 -5.54 -34.15 -0.49
CA GLN A 656 -6.90 -33.86 -0.01
C GLN A 656 -7.60 -32.95 -1.02
N ASN A 657 -8.51 -33.51 -1.81
CA ASN A 657 -9.24 -32.80 -2.85
C ASN A 657 -10.67 -32.51 -2.40
N ASN A 658 -10.99 -31.27 -2.03
CA ASN A 658 -12.36 -30.79 -1.78
C ASN A 658 -12.88 -29.87 -2.91
N GLY A 659 -12.06 -29.59 -3.92
CA GLY A 659 -12.41 -28.79 -5.10
C GLY A 659 -12.42 -29.64 -6.38
N SER A 660 -11.54 -29.31 -7.33
CA SER A 660 -11.32 -30.10 -8.54
C SER A 660 -9.83 -30.33 -8.78
N LEU A 661 -9.45 -31.58 -9.04
CA LEU A 661 -8.11 -31.96 -9.48
C LEU A 661 -8.16 -32.32 -10.96
N TRP A 662 -7.47 -31.54 -11.79
CA TRP A 662 -7.44 -31.71 -13.24
C TRP A 662 -6.06 -32.19 -13.70
N PHE A 663 -6.04 -33.15 -14.61
CA PHE A 663 -4.85 -33.54 -15.37
C PHE A 663 -5.11 -33.21 -16.83
N LEU A 664 -4.29 -32.32 -17.40
CA LEU A 664 -4.40 -31.82 -18.79
C LEU A 664 -3.09 -31.97 -19.60
N GLY A 665 -2.00 -32.45 -19.00
CA GLY A 665 -0.72 -32.64 -19.70
C GLY A 665 -0.79 -33.59 -20.91
N LEU A 666 0.14 -33.40 -21.85
CA LEU A 666 0.36 -34.27 -23.01
C LEU A 666 1.16 -35.52 -22.63
N ASN A 667 2.01 -35.42 -21.60
CA ASN A 667 2.75 -36.55 -21.06
C ASN A 667 1.91 -37.40 -20.10
N SER A 668 2.25 -38.68 -20.01
CA SER A 668 1.65 -39.60 -19.04
C SER A 668 2.11 -39.28 -17.61
N PHE A 669 1.20 -39.41 -16.67
CA PHE A 669 1.42 -39.15 -15.24
C PHE A 669 1.02 -40.37 -14.41
N THR A 670 1.87 -40.78 -13.46
CA THR A 670 1.54 -41.83 -12.49
C THR A 670 1.34 -41.22 -11.12
N ASN A 671 0.14 -41.40 -10.56
CA ASN A 671 -0.16 -41.05 -9.18
C ASN A 671 -0.15 -42.31 -8.31
N SER A 672 0.82 -42.35 -7.39
CA SER A 672 0.94 -43.40 -6.37
C SER A 672 0.61 -42.89 -4.97
N ALA A 673 0.09 -41.67 -4.83
CA ALA A 673 -0.38 -41.13 -3.58
C ALA A 673 -1.91 -41.30 -3.44
N GLY A 674 -2.36 -41.41 -2.19
CA GLY A 674 -3.79 -41.46 -1.89
C GLY A 674 -4.49 -40.12 -2.10
N ILE A 675 -5.64 -40.15 -2.77
CA ILE A 675 -6.55 -39.03 -2.98
C ILE A 675 -7.77 -39.21 -2.05
N SER A 676 -8.06 -38.19 -1.26
CA SER A 676 -9.18 -38.09 -0.32
C SER A 676 -10.01 -36.82 -0.55
N GLY A 677 -11.11 -36.61 0.19
CA GLY A 677 -11.94 -35.40 0.13
C GLY A 677 -13.15 -35.51 -0.80
N THR A 678 -13.92 -34.43 -0.94
CA THR A 678 -15.22 -34.44 -1.64
C THR A 678 -15.17 -34.01 -3.11
N GLY A 679 -14.01 -33.59 -3.58
CA GLY A 679 -13.80 -32.94 -4.87
C GLY A 679 -13.79 -33.90 -6.05
N THR A 680 -13.86 -33.33 -7.25
CA THR A 680 -13.86 -34.09 -8.51
C THR A 680 -12.45 -34.40 -9.00
N LEU A 681 -12.29 -35.55 -9.67
CA LEU A 681 -11.08 -35.90 -10.43
C LEU A 681 -11.41 -35.83 -11.92
N THR A 682 -10.69 -34.99 -12.66
CA THR A 682 -10.91 -34.82 -14.11
C THR A 682 -9.64 -35.12 -14.89
N LYS A 683 -9.71 -36.00 -15.88
CA LYS A 683 -8.65 -36.28 -16.85
C LYS A 683 -9.05 -35.80 -18.24
N ARG A 684 -8.24 -34.91 -18.80
CA ARG A 684 -8.33 -34.39 -20.18
C ARG A 684 -6.95 -34.41 -20.83
N GLY A 685 -6.89 -34.22 -22.15
CA GLY A 685 -5.63 -34.32 -22.90
C GLY A 685 -5.17 -35.76 -23.14
N ASP A 686 -4.16 -35.91 -23.99
CA ASP A 686 -3.78 -37.18 -24.61
C ASP A 686 -2.87 -38.06 -23.74
N GLY A 687 -2.21 -37.49 -22.73
CA GLY A 687 -1.37 -38.24 -21.78
C GLY A 687 -2.18 -39.28 -20.99
N VAL A 688 -1.54 -40.33 -20.48
CA VAL A 688 -2.22 -41.35 -19.65
C VAL A 688 -2.08 -41.02 -18.17
N LEU A 689 -3.19 -41.01 -17.42
CA LEU A 689 -3.16 -40.96 -15.95
C LEU A 689 -3.20 -42.38 -15.38
N THR A 690 -2.13 -42.81 -14.71
CA THR A 690 -2.09 -44.10 -14.02
C THR A 690 -2.31 -43.91 -12.53
N LEU A 691 -3.32 -44.58 -11.96
CA LEU A 691 -3.62 -44.57 -10.52
C LEU A 691 -3.28 -45.92 -9.91
N THR A 692 -2.33 -45.95 -8.98
CA THR A 692 -1.86 -47.21 -8.35
C THR A 692 -2.29 -47.38 -6.90
N SER A 693 -2.81 -46.33 -6.27
CA SER A 693 -3.15 -46.31 -4.84
C SER A 693 -4.64 -46.48 -4.59
N SER A 694 -4.97 -46.95 -3.38
CA SER A 694 -6.35 -46.93 -2.89
C SER A 694 -6.74 -45.50 -2.55
N ASN A 695 -7.89 -45.06 -3.06
CA ASN A 695 -8.36 -43.69 -2.91
C ASN A 695 -9.69 -43.65 -2.13
N SER A 696 -9.94 -42.57 -1.40
CA SER A 696 -11.13 -42.40 -0.54
C SER A 696 -11.95 -41.16 -0.89
N PHE A 697 -11.67 -40.49 -2.01
CA PHE A 697 -12.42 -39.31 -2.43
C PHE A 697 -13.86 -39.66 -2.82
N THR A 698 -14.79 -38.75 -2.53
CA THR A 698 -16.23 -38.98 -2.75
C THR A 698 -16.76 -38.35 -4.03
N GLY A 699 -16.09 -37.34 -4.59
CA GLY A 699 -16.54 -36.67 -5.81
C GLY A 699 -16.38 -37.52 -7.07
N ASN A 700 -17.02 -37.08 -8.16
CA ASN A 700 -17.08 -37.82 -9.42
C ASN A 700 -15.72 -37.90 -10.12
N VAL A 701 -15.55 -38.94 -10.94
CA VAL A 701 -14.44 -39.07 -11.88
C VAL A 701 -14.94 -38.73 -13.28
N ILE A 702 -14.22 -37.87 -13.98
CA ILE A 702 -14.54 -37.46 -15.36
C ILE A 702 -13.31 -37.69 -16.23
N THR A 703 -13.45 -38.45 -17.31
CA THR A 703 -12.40 -38.61 -18.32
C THR A 703 -12.95 -38.32 -19.72
N GLY A 704 -12.25 -37.47 -20.48
CA GLY A 704 -12.62 -37.02 -21.83
C GLY A 704 -13.34 -35.67 -21.92
N THR A 705 -13.88 -35.36 -23.11
CA THR A 705 -14.60 -34.10 -23.40
C THR A 705 -16.02 -34.37 -23.92
N GLY A 706 -17.00 -33.69 -23.34
CA GLY A 706 -18.35 -33.62 -23.90
C GLY A 706 -18.50 -32.59 -25.02
N ASP A 707 -17.47 -31.79 -25.35
CA ASP A 707 -17.62 -30.55 -26.13
C ASP A 707 -16.69 -30.37 -27.36
N GLY A 708 -15.78 -31.30 -27.66
CA GLY A 708 -14.98 -31.25 -28.89
C GLY A 708 -13.84 -30.22 -28.93
N SER A 709 -13.48 -29.59 -27.81
CA SER A 709 -12.24 -28.81 -27.71
C SER A 709 -11.04 -29.70 -27.36
N VAL A 710 -9.83 -29.22 -27.70
CA VAL A 710 -8.51 -29.91 -27.73
C VAL A 710 -8.34 -31.05 -26.70
N GLY A 711 -7.97 -32.26 -27.15
CA GLY A 711 -7.66 -33.42 -26.30
C GLY A 711 -8.78 -34.45 -26.15
N SER A 712 -9.41 -34.87 -27.25
CA SER A 712 -10.32 -36.02 -27.27
C SER A 712 -9.54 -37.32 -27.03
N GLY A 713 -9.59 -37.86 -25.81
CA GLY A 713 -8.93 -39.15 -25.51
C GLY A 713 -8.39 -39.30 -24.10
N GLY A 714 -9.04 -38.71 -23.08
CA GLY A 714 -8.60 -38.89 -21.69
C GLY A 714 -8.47 -40.38 -21.34
N LYS A 715 -7.25 -40.83 -21.02
CA LYS A 715 -6.99 -42.22 -20.63
C LYS A 715 -6.66 -42.29 -19.14
N ILE A 716 -7.38 -43.15 -18.43
CA ILE A 716 -7.06 -43.51 -17.05
C ILE A 716 -6.70 -45.00 -17.02
N VAL A 717 -5.53 -45.32 -16.50
CA VAL A 717 -5.13 -46.70 -16.13
C VAL A 717 -5.31 -46.86 -14.63
N ILE A 718 -5.93 -47.96 -14.21
CA ILE A 718 -6.02 -48.32 -12.79
C ILE A 718 -5.35 -49.66 -12.51
N ARG A 719 -4.61 -49.70 -11.39
CA ARG A 719 -3.90 -50.90 -10.88
C ARG A 719 -4.32 -51.29 -9.46
N ASN A 720 -5.38 -50.66 -8.95
CA ASN A 720 -5.92 -50.92 -7.63
C ASN A 720 -7.46 -50.90 -7.68
N SER A 721 -8.12 -51.85 -7.01
CA SER A 721 -9.57 -51.97 -6.97
C SER A 721 -10.28 -50.68 -6.51
N TYR A 722 -9.66 -49.90 -5.64
CA TYR A 722 -10.20 -48.66 -5.08
C TYR A 722 -9.52 -47.41 -5.66
N ALA A 723 -8.85 -47.52 -6.82
CA ALA A 723 -8.21 -46.39 -7.48
C ALA A 723 -9.18 -45.25 -7.85
N LEU A 724 -10.46 -45.56 -8.09
CA LEU A 724 -11.50 -44.58 -8.42
C LEU A 724 -12.35 -44.19 -7.19
N GLY A 725 -11.99 -44.63 -5.98
CA GLY A 725 -12.77 -44.46 -4.76
C GLY A 725 -13.69 -45.65 -4.44
N SER A 726 -14.27 -45.63 -3.24
CA SER A 726 -15.13 -46.71 -2.71
C SER A 726 -16.52 -46.25 -2.27
N THR A 727 -16.91 -45.01 -2.61
CA THR A 727 -18.22 -44.44 -2.23
C THR A 727 -19.05 -44.16 -3.46
N ASN A 728 -20.37 -44.11 -3.29
CA ASN A 728 -21.33 -43.81 -4.37
C ASN A 728 -20.91 -42.58 -5.18
N LYS A 729 -20.65 -42.76 -6.48
CA LYS A 729 -20.29 -41.69 -7.42
C LYS A 729 -20.46 -42.15 -8.87
N THR A 730 -20.39 -41.19 -9.78
CA THR A 730 -20.33 -41.48 -11.22
C THR A 730 -18.88 -41.42 -11.72
N VAL A 731 -18.50 -42.42 -12.50
CA VAL A 731 -17.29 -42.45 -13.33
C VAL A 731 -17.72 -42.23 -14.78
N SER A 732 -17.51 -41.02 -15.28
CA SER A 732 -17.87 -40.62 -16.64
C SER A 732 -16.70 -40.84 -17.59
N ILE A 733 -16.91 -41.71 -18.57
CA ILE A 733 -15.94 -42.12 -19.60
C ILE A 733 -16.56 -41.80 -20.96
N VAL A 734 -16.37 -40.56 -21.41
CA VAL A 734 -17.03 -40.01 -22.60
C VAL A 734 -15.97 -39.56 -23.59
N ARG A 735 -15.91 -40.24 -24.74
CA ARG A 735 -14.84 -40.09 -25.74
C ARG A 735 -13.46 -40.25 -25.09
N ALA A 736 -13.37 -41.28 -24.24
CA ALA A 736 -12.26 -41.53 -23.34
C ALA A 736 -12.18 -43.03 -23.03
N GLU A 737 -11.14 -43.41 -22.29
CA GLU A 737 -10.80 -44.81 -22.04
C GLU A 737 -10.43 -45.04 -20.57
N LEU A 738 -11.04 -46.05 -19.95
CA LEU A 738 -10.61 -46.63 -18.68
C LEU A 738 -9.94 -47.98 -18.95
N ILE A 739 -8.66 -48.08 -18.60
CA ILE A 739 -7.80 -49.24 -18.80
C ILE A 739 -7.61 -49.96 -17.46
N LEU A 740 -7.90 -51.26 -17.46
CA LEU A 740 -7.80 -52.13 -16.30
C LEU A 740 -6.53 -53.00 -16.40
N GLU A 741 -5.65 -52.87 -15.41
CA GLU A 741 -4.43 -53.69 -15.29
C GLU A 741 -4.46 -54.40 -13.92
N GLY A 742 -4.93 -55.64 -13.92
CA GLY A 742 -5.35 -56.35 -12.71
C GLY A 742 -4.53 -57.56 -12.28
N PRO A 743 -5.08 -58.38 -11.37
CA PRO A 743 -6.52 -58.54 -11.07
C PRO A 743 -7.16 -57.43 -10.21
N LEU A 744 -8.36 -56.96 -10.59
CA LEU A 744 -9.12 -55.90 -9.91
C LEU A 744 -10.57 -56.33 -9.63
N THR A 745 -11.14 -55.83 -8.55
CA THR A 745 -12.57 -55.92 -8.25
C THR A 745 -13.10 -54.53 -7.94
N ILE A 746 -13.67 -53.89 -8.96
CA ILE A 746 -14.17 -52.54 -8.87
C ILE A 746 -15.50 -52.53 -8.09
N PRO A 747 -15.66 -51.66 -7.07
CA PRO A 747 -16.78 -51.74 -6.12
C PRO A 747 -18.16 -51.48 -6.76
N PRO A 748 -19.25 -52.04 -6.20
CA PRO A 748 -20.60 -51.84 -6.71
C PRO A 748 -21.13 -50.40 -6.55
N GLU A 749 -20.52 -49.61 -5.67
CA GLU A 749 -20.87 -48.21 -5.42
C GLU A 749 -20.57 -47.30 -6.63
N LEU A 750 -19.71 -47.72 -7.55
CA LEU A 750 -19.33 -46.90 -8.70
C LEU A 750 -20.29 -47.11 -9.87
N ALA A 751 -21.03 -46.06 -10.24
CA ALA A 751 -21.84 -46.07 -11.46
C ALA A 751 -21.01 -45.56 -12.63
N PHE A 752 -21.04 -46.28 -13.75
CA PHE A 752 -20.28 -45.90 -14.95
C PHE A 752 -21.20 -45.24 -15.97
N LEU A 753 -20.71 -44.18 -16.59
CA LEU A 753 -21.37 -43.52 -17.70
C LEU A 753 -20.43 -43.57 -18.90
N THR A 754 -20.78 -44.31 -19.94
CA THR A 754 -19.86 -44.63 -21.04
C THR A 754 -20.35 -44.15 -22.40
N SER A 755 -19.45 -43.55 -23.16
CA SER A 755 -19.55 -43.46 -24.62
C SER A 755 -18.17 -43.36 -25.24
N ALA A 756 -17.94 -44.12 -26.31
CA ALA A 756 -16.66 -44.11 -27.01
C ALA A 756 -16.96 -44.44 -28.48
N ASN A 757 -16.89 -43.42 -29.33
CA ASN A 757 -17.30 -43.52 -30.72
C ASN A 757 -16.27 -44.27 -31.57
N SER A 758 -16.24 -45.60 -31.47
CA SER A 758 -15.40 -46.47 -32.30
C SER A 758 -16.10 -46.83 -33.61
N ASP A 759 -16.23 -45.84 -34.49
CA ASP A 759 -16.79 -46.05 -35.84
C ASP A 759 -15.84 -46.81 -36.78
N VAL A 760 -14.68 -47.24 -36.29
CA VAL A 760 -13.75 -48.10 -37.02
C VAL A 760 -14.18 -49.57 -36.91
N THR A 761 -14.07 -50.31 -38.01
CA THR A 761 -14.57 -51.70 -38.10
C THR A 761 -13.66 -52.74 -37.46
N GLY A 762 -12.40 -52.38 -37.15
CA GLY A 762 -11.42 -53.27 -36.49
C GLY A 762 -11.67 -53.41 -35.00
N ALA A 763 -11.52 -54.63 -34.46
CA ALA A 763 -11.73 -54.92 -33.04
C ALA A 763 -10.75 -54.12 -32.15
N GLY A 764 -11.28 -53.38 -31.18
CA GLY A 764 -10.48 -52.61 -30.23
C GLY A 764 -9.70 -51.42 -30.82
N ALA A 765 -9.96 -51.09 -32.09
CA ALA A 765 -9.40 -49.93 -32.75
C ALA A 765 -10.21 -48.66 -32.39
N GLY A 766 -9.55 -47.52 -32.22
CA GLY A 766 -10.19 -46.25 -31.83
C GLY A 766 -10.31 -46.05 -30.32
N LEU A 767 -11.14 -45.10 -29.91
CA LEU A 767 -11.44 -44.84 -28.49
C LEU A 767 -12.46 -45.86 -27.99
N VAL A 768 -12.14 -46.55 -26.90
CA VAL A 768 -12.99 -47.57 -26.26
C VAL A 768 -13.23 -47.18 -24.81
N ALA A 769 -14.43 -47.44 -24.28
CA ALA A 769 -14.78 -46.99 -22.94
C ALA A 769 -14.10 -47.83 -21.86
N PHE A 770 -14.13 -49.15 -22.02
CA PHE A 770 -13.40 -50.08 -21.16
C PHE A 770 -12.38 -50.87 -21.97
N ARG A 771 -11.15 -50.94 -21.48
CA ARG A 771 -10.12 -51.86 -21.98
C ARG A 771 -9.59 -52.71 -20.83
N ASN A 772 -9.79 -54.02 -20.93
CA ASN A 772 -9.14 -54.98 -20.05
C ASN A 772 -7.77 -55.34 -20.63
N ALA A 773 -6.72 -54.64 -20.20
CA ALA A 773 -5.39 -54.82 -20.75
C ALA A 773 -4.69 -56.06 -20.18
N SER A 774 -4.91 -56.38 -18.90
CA SER A 774 -4.35 -57.58 -18.26
C SER A 774 -5.09 -58.01 -17.00
N GLY A 775 -4.94 -59.28 -16.64
CA GLY A 775 -5.53 -59.86 -15.43
C GLY A 775 -7.03 -60.09 -15.52
N ASN A 776 -7.58 -60.77 -14.51
CA ASN A 776 -9.01 -60.99 -14.38
C ASN A 776 -9.61 -59.84 -13.58
N ASN A 777 -10.47 -59.04 -14.22
CA ASN A 777 -11.06 -57.85 -13.63
C ASN A 777 -12.57 -57.94 -13.57
N VAL A 778 -13.14 -57.41 -12.49
CA VAL A 778 -14.58 -57.39 -12.25
C VAL A 778 -15.03 -55.94 -12.08
N ILE A 779 -16.05 -55.52 -12.82
CA ILE A 779 -16.79 -54.27 -12.58
C ILE A 779 -18.14 -54.63 -11.95
N GLN A 780 -18.36 -54.23 -10.70
CA GLN A 780 -19.58 -54.58 -9.98
C GLN A 780 -20.74 -53.61 -10.20
N GLY A 781 -20.46 -52.33 -10.37
CA GLY A 781 -21.50 -51.30 -10.46
C GLY A 781 -22.19 -51.23 -11.82
N PRO A 782 -23.34 -50.53 -11.89
CA PRO A 782 -24.14 -50.41 -13.11
C PRO A 782 -23.46 -49.56 -14.17
N ILE A 783 -23.79 -49.81 -15.43
CA ILE A 783 -23.22 -49.11 -16.58
C ILE A 783 -24.34 -48.45 -17.39
N THR A 784 -24.22 -47.14 -17.57
CA THR A 784 -25.15 -46.33 -18.35
C THR A 784 -24.50 -45.90 -19.65
N LEU A 785 -25.17 -46.10 -20.79
CA LEU A 785 -24.74 -45.57 -22.07
C LEU A 785 -25.26 -44.13 -22.22
N THR A 786 -24.38 -43.15 -22.48
CA THR A 786 -24.80 -41.73 -22.57
C THR A 786 -25.70 -41.46 -23.77
N SER A 787 -26.39 -40.34 -23.73
CA SER A 787 -27.12 -39.80 -24.88
C SER A 787 -26.22 -39.39 -26.07
N GLY A 788 -26.79 -39.32 -27.28
CA GLY A 788 -26.14 -38.89 -28.53
C GLY A 788 -25.86 -40.03 -29.54
N ALA A 789 -25.29 -39.68 -30.70
CA ALA A 789 -24.93 -40.64 -31.75
C ALA A 789 -23.67 -41.47 -31.42
N GLY A 790 -23.52 -42.64 -32.04
CA GLY A 790 -22.34 -43.52 -31.94
C GLY A 790 -22.54 -44.78 -31.10
N SER A 791 -21.44 -45.38 -30.67
CA SER A 791 -21.42 -46.61 -29.86
C SER A 791 -20.67 -46.45 -28.53
N SER A 792 -20.66 -47.50 -27.72
CA SER A 792 -19.76 -47.69 -26.58
C SER A 792 -19.11 -49.06 -26.72
N GLU A 793 -17.79 -49.10 -26.84
CA GLU A 793 -17.03 -50.35 -27.01
C GLU A 793 -16.32 -50.77 -25.71
N TYR A 794 -16.43 -52.07 -25.38
CA TYR A 794 -15.73 -52.74 -24.29
C TYR A 794 -14.81 -53.83 -24.86
N VAL A 795 -13.51 -53.73 -24.58
CA VAL A 795 -12.46 -54.58 -25.17
C VAL A 795 -11.81 -55.44 -24.10
N VAL A 796 -11.56 -56.71 -24.41
CA VAL A 796 -10.69 -57.59 -23.60
C VAL A 796 -9.44 -58.00 -24.37
N ASP A 797 -8.31 -57.35 -24.08
CA ASP A 797 -7.04 -57.67 -24.76
C ASP A 797 -6.43 -58.96 -24.19
N ALA A 798 -6.36 -59.08 -22.86
CA ALA A 798 -5.88 -60.26 -22.15
C ALA A 798 -6.58 -60.43 -20.79
N GLY A 799 -6.55 -61.64 -20.23
CA GLY A 799 -7.31 -61.99 -19.02
C GLY A 799 -8.83 -61.99 -19.26
N GLN A 800 -9.63 -61.99 -18.18
CA GLN A 800 -11.10 -61.96 -18.25
C GLN A 800 -11.65 -60.62 -17.74
N LEU A 801 -12.67 -60.08 -18.41
CA LEU A 801 -13.48 -58.98 -17.88
C LEU A 801 -14.88 -59.49 -17.48
N THR A 802 -15.30 -59.28 -16.24
CA THR A 802 -16.65 -59.59 -15.75
C THR A 802 -17.40 -58.30 -15.41
N LEU A 803 -18.59 -58.11 -15.98
CA LEU A 803 -19.48 -56.98 -15.73
C LEU A 803 -20.71 -57.48 -14.96
N ASN A 804 -20.84 -57.17 -13.67
CA ASN A 804 -21.96 -57.62 -12.84
C ASN A 804 -23.16 -56.69 -12.82
N GLY A 805 -22.94 -55.39 -13.05
CA GLY A 805 -24.03 -54.41 -13.12
C GLY A 805 -24.77 -54.45 -14.45
N ASP A 806 -26.05 -54.05 -14.43
CA ASP A 806 -26.86 -53.90 -15.63
C ASP A 806 -26.27 -52.86 -16.59
N ILE A 807 -26.46 -53.08 -17.89
CA ILE A 807 -26.08 -52.15 -18.95
C ILE A 807 -27.36 -51.59 -19.56
N SER A 808 -27.56 -50.27 -19.49
CA SER A 808 -28.76 -49.62 -20.01
C SER A 808 -28.47 -48.22 -20.57
N PRO A 809 -29.22 -47.73 -21.56
CA PRO A 809 -29.08 -46.36 -22.05
C PRO A 809 -29.79 -45.34 -21.14
N ASP A 810 -29.29 -44.10 -21.10
CA ASP A 810 -29.89 -43.02 -20.30
C ASP A 810 -31.30 -42.60 -20.78
N THR A 811 -31.40 -42.11 -22.02
CA THR A 811 -32.51 -41.36 -22.62
C THR A 811 -32.52 -41.42 -24.15
N THR A 812 -31.38 -41.68 -24.82
CA THR A 812 -31.33 -41.86 -26.29
C THR A 812 -30.57 -43.14 -26.66
N ALA A 813 -30.76 -43.61 -27.89
CA ALA A 813 -30.22 -44.87 -28.36
C ALA A 813 -28.70 -44.82 -28.63
N ARG A 814 -27.94 -45.78 -28.08
CA ARG A 814 -26.50 -45.93 -28.31
C ARG A 814 -26.13 -47.40 -28.44
N GLY A 815 -25.34 -47.75 -29.47
CA GLY A 815 -24.91 -49.12 -29.72
C GLY A 815 -23.92 -49.62 -28.65
N LEU A 816 -23.94 -50.93 -28.37
CA LEU A 816 -22.97 -51.60 -27.52
C LEU A 816 -22.08 -52.50 -28.38
N ILE A 817 -20.77 -52.31 -28.29
CA ILE A 817 -19.80 -53.17 -28.97
C ILE A 817 -19.00 -53.95 -27.93
N LEU A 818 -18.92 -55.25 -28.11
CA LEU A 818 -18.16 -56.18 -27.29
C LEU A 818 -17.03 -56.75 -28.15
N SER A 819 -15.78 -56.57 -27.74
CA SER A 819 -14.63 -56.95 -28.57
C SER A 819 -13.44 -57.48 -27.77
N GLY A 820 -12.34 -57.79 -28.48
CA GLY A 820 -11.10 -58.29 -27.90
C GLY A 820 -10.84 -59.78 -28.16
N ALA A 821 -9.63 -60.23 -27.78
CA ALA A 821 -9.18 -61.62 -27.89
C ALA A 821 -9.45 -62.43 -26.61
N GLY A 822 -9.49 -61.77 -25.45
CA GLY A 822 -9.80 -62.41 -24.17
C GLY A 822 -11.30 -62.63 -23.93
N PRO A 823 -11.67 -63.42 -22.92
CA PRO A 823 -13.06 -63.65 -22.55
C PRO A 823 -13.69 -62.46 -21.81
N GLY A 824 -14.91 -62.08 -22.22
CA GLY A 824 -15.78 -61.17 -21.49
C GLY A 824 -17.03 -61.88 -20.94
N ILE A 825 -17.50 -61.49 -19.76
CA ILE A 825 -18.72 -62.00 -19.13
C ILE A 825 -19.59 -60.83 -18.71
N ILE A 826 -20.87 -60.85 -19.06
CA ILE A 826 -21.88 -59.90 -18.60
C ILE A 826 -22.91 -60.68 -17.78
N ASN A 827 -22.86 -60.48 -16.47
CA ASN A 827 -23.82 -61.05 -15.52
C ASN A 827 -25.05 -60.16 -15.33
N GLY A 828 -24.90 -58.84 -15.47
CA GLY A 828 -26.03 -57.91 -15.50
C GLY A 828 -26.85 -58.03 -16.78
N ALA A 829 -28.09 -57.54 -16.76
CA ALA A 829 -28.94 -57.52 -17.94
C ALA A 829 -28.58 -56.34 -18.87
N VAL A 830 -28.50 -56.61 -20.18
CA VAL A 830 -28.48 -55.55 -21.20
C VAL A 830 -29.93 -55.17 -21.50
N THR A 831 -30.35 -53.97 -21.10
CA THR A 831 -31.78 -53.59 -21.07
C THR A 831 -32.09 -52.31 -21.82
N ASN A 832 -33.36 -52.20 -22.24
CA ASN A 832 -33.95 -50.93 -22.66
C ASN A 832 -34.49 -50.22 -21.42
N ARG A 833 -34.01 -48.99 -21.16
CA ARG A 833 -34.52 -48.16 -20.06
C ARG A 833 -35.16 -46.89 -20.61
N GLY A 834 -34.44 -45.76 -20.61
CA GLY A 834 -34.92 -44.49 -21.17
C GLY A 834 -34.79 -44.38 -22.69
N GLY A 835 -34.03 -45.29 -23.31
CA GLY A 835 -33.92 -45.46 -24.77
C GLY A 835 -33.74 -46.94 -25.15
N ASN A 836 -33.67 -47.23 -26.45
CA ASN A 836 -33.34 -48.56 -26.97
C ASN A 836 -31.84 -48.69 -27.24
N ILE A 837 -31.22 -49.84 -26.97
CA ILE A 837 -29.89 -50.16 -27.52
C ILE A 837 -30.12 -50.65 -28.97
N PRO A 838 -29.72 -49.86 -30.00
CA PRO A 838 -30.09 -50.14 -31.39
C PRO A 838 -29.32 -51.32 -31.98
N ALA A 839 -28.17 -51.67 -31.42
CA ALA A 839 -27.40 -52.85 -31.78
C ALA A 839 -26.49 -53.28 -30.61
N VAL A 840 -26.42 -54.59 -30.38
CA VAL A 840 -25.34 -55.25 -29.64
C VAL A 840 -24.47 -55.98 -30.65
N GLU A 841 -23.23 -55.55 -30.79
CA GLU A 841 -22.29 -56.07 -31.77
C GLU A 841 -21.12 -56.79 -31.09
N LYS A 842 -20.81 -58.01 -31.52
CA LYS A 842 -19.64 -58.78 -31.08
C LYS A 842 -18.58 -58.81 -32.18
N ARG A 843 -17.37 -58.33 -31.86
CA ARG A 843 -16.17 -58.31 -32.73
C ARG A 843 -15.00 -59.06 -32.11
N GLY A 844 -13.94 -59.29 -32.88
CA GLY A 844 -12.70 -59.93 -32.40
C GLY A 844 -12.84 -61.43 -32.15
N GLU A 845 -11.72 -62.13 -31.94
CA GLU A 845 -11.68 -63.60 -31.87
C GLU A 845 -12.20 -64.17 -30.53
N GLY A 846 -12.22 -63.36 -29.47
CA GLY A 846 -12.59 -63.80 -28.13
C GLY A 846 -14.05 -64.19 -27.95
N THR A 847 -14.39 -64.65 -26.74
CA THR A 847 -15.75 -65.05 -26.35
C THR A 847 -16.35 -64.01 -25.41
N TRP A 848 -17.53 -63.49 -25.72
CA TRP A 848 -18.34 -62.73 -24.77
C TRP A 848 -19.55 -63.56 -24.34
N THR A 849 -19.81 -63.70 -23.04
CA THR A 849 -20.94 -64.47 -22.49
C THR A 849 -21.95 -63.55 -21.85
N LEU A 850 -23.23 -63.63 -22.24
CA LEU A 850 -24.35 -62.97 -21.56
C LEU A 850 -25.04 -63.99 -20.66
N ASN A 851 -25.19 -63.72 -19.36
CA ASN A 851 -25.78 -64.66 -18.40
C ASN A 851 -27.22 -64.30 -17.98
N ALA A 852 -27.62 -63.03 -18.09
CA ALA A 852 -28.94 -62.54 -17.69
C ALA A 852 -29.98 -62.55 -18.82
N VAL A 853 -31.25 -62.33 -18.44
CA VAL A 853 -32.35 -62.05 -19.37
C VAL A 853 -32.17 -60.64 -19.93
N ASN A 854 -31.71 -60.53 -21.17
CA ASN A 854 -31.50 -59.24 -21.84
C ASN A 854 -32.78 -58.81 -22.56
N THR A 855 -33.10 -57.52 -22.48
CA THR A 855 -34.36 -56.93 -22.99
C THR A 855 -34.15 -55.86 -24.06
N TYR A 856 -32.91 -55.67 -24.53
CA TYR A 856 -32.65 -54.81 -25.67
C TYR A 856 -33.40 -55.30 -26.91
N SER A 857 -33.87 -54.37 -27.74
CA SER A 857 -34.70 -54.69 -28.91
C SER A 857 -34.03 -54.40 -30.25
N GLY A 858 -32.85 -53.78 -30.23
CA GLY A 858 -31.99 -53.66 -31.40
C GLY A 858 -31.42 -54.99 -31.88
N SER A 859 -30.62 -54.92 -32.96
CA SER A 859 -30.03 -56.10 -33.55
C SER A 859 -28.96 -56.74 -32.65
N THR A 860 -28.78 -58.05 -32.77
CA THR A 860 -27.59 -58.75 -32.24
C THR A 860 -26.75 -59.14 -33.43
N THR A 861 -25.55 -58.59 -33.57
CA THR A 861 -24.65 -58.91 -34.70
C THR A 861 -23.37 -59.53 -34.19
N VAL A 862 -23.07 -60.77 -34.59
CA VAL A 862 -21.80 -61.45 -34.28
C VAL A 862 -20.94 -61.41 -35.53
N LYS A 863 -19.96 -60.49 -35.56
CA LYS A 863 -19.04 -60.31 -36.70
C LYS A 863 -17.81 -61.21 -36.64
N GLY A 864 -17.46 -61.71 -35.45
CA GLY A 864 -16.31 -62.58 -35.25
C GLY A 864 -16.22 -63.11 -33.82
N GLY A 865 -15.47 -64.21 -33.66
CA GLY A 865 -15.34 -64.92 -32.39
C GLY A 865 -16.68 -65.51 -31.94
N THR A 866 -16.90 -65.59 -30.62
CA THR A 866 -18.11 -66.21 -30.05
C THR A 866 -18.92 -65.24 -29.19
N LEU A 867 -20.23 -65.12 -29.45
CA LEU A 867 -21.19 -64.61 -28.47
C LEU A 867 -21.90 -65.81 -27.83
N ALA A 868 -21.75 -66.00 -26.52
CA ALA A 868 -22.33 -67.10 -25.78
C ALA A 868 -23.50 -66.64 -24.90
N LEU A 869 -24.53 -67.48 -24.75
CA LEU A 869 -25.64 -67.29 -23.82
C LEU A 869 -25.54 -68.31 -22.69
N GLY A 870 -25.57 -67.83 -21.45
CA GLY A 870 -25.57 -68.65 -20.23
C GLY A 870 -26.91 -69.34 -19.94
N PRO A 871 -27.00 -70.11 -18.84
CA PRO A 871 -28.14 -70.99 -18.57
C PRO A 871 -29.51 -70.33 -18.48
N THR A 872 -29.55 -69.07 -18.03
CA THR A 872 -30.76 -68.25 -17.87
C THR A 872 -30.82 -67.11 -18.88
N ALA A 873 -29.87 -67.03 -19.80
CA ALA A 873 -29.74 -65.89 -20.67
C ALA A 873 -30.80 -65.88 -21.77
N SER A 874 -31.28 -64.69 -22.10
CA SER A 874 -32.25 -64.48 -23.18
C SER A 874 -31.88 -63.24 -23.97
N ILE A 875 -32.14 -63.28 -25.28
CA ILE A 875 -32.08 -62.14 -26.20
C ILE A 875 -33.39 -62.05 -27.01
N ALA A 876 -34.51 -62.49 -26.43
CA ALA A 876 -35.81 -62.64 -27.08
C ALA A 876 -36.38 -61.34 -27.68
N GLY A 877 -35.94 -60.17 -27.18
CA GLY A 877 -36.32 -58.87 -27.72
C GLY A 877 -35.54 -58.46 -28.98
N SER A 878 -34.38 -59.07 -29.25
CA SER A 878 -33.46 -58.62 -30.29
C SER A 878 -33.92 -59.04 -31.69
N THR A 879 -33.94 -58.11 -32.64
CA THR A 879 -34.23 -58.42 -34.04
C THR A 879 -33.56 -57.42 -35.00
N PRO A 880 -32.86 -57.86 -36.07
CA PRO A 880 -32.45 -59.24 -36.36
C PRO A 880 -31.27 -59.73 -35.49
N ILE A 881 -31.07 -61.05 -35.45
CA ILE A 881 -29.85 -61.73 -34.97
C ILE A 881 -29.03 -62.15 -36.20
N ASP A 882 -27.87 -61.53 -36.42
CA ASP A 882 -26.99 -61.76 -37.58
C ASP A 882 -25.67 -62.41 -37.13
N VAL A 883 -25.43 -63.65 -37.54
CA VAL A 883 -24.20 -64.40 -37.25
C VAL A 883 -23.37 -64.48 -38.52
N GLN A 884 -22.35 -63.65 -38.63
CA GLN A 884 -21.57 -63.49 -39.86
C GLN A 884 -20.56 -64.64 -40.06
N THR A 885 -19.93 -64.66 -41.23
CA THR A 885 -18.92 -65.67 -41.60
C THR A 885 -17.82 -65.77 -40.53
N ASN A 886 -17.44 -66.99 -40.16
CA ASN A 886 -16.46 -67.29 -39.09
C ASN A 886 -16.84 -66.82 -37.68
N ALA A 887 -18.07 -66.37 -37.45
CA ALA A 887 -18.59 -66.04 -36.13
C ALA A 887 -19.43 -67.19 -35.55
N THR A 888 -19.51 -67.24 -34.23
CA THR A 888 -20.30 -68.24 -33.50
C THR A 888 -21.29 -67.60 -32.54
N LEU A 889 -22.56 -67.99 -32.62
CA LEU A 889 -23.55 -67.79 -31.55
C LEU A 889 -23.68 -69.09 -30.75
N ASN A 890 -23.15 -69.12 -29.53
CA ASN A 890 -23.18 -70.30 -28.67
C ASN A 890 -24.31 -70.22 -27.65
N VAL A 891 -25.36 -70.99 -27.86
CA VAL A 891 -26.53 -71.11 -26.99
C VAL A 891 -26.61 -72.46 -26.28
N ALA A 892 -25.55 -73.26 -26.31
CA ALA A 892 -25.55 -74.62 -25.78
C ALA A 892 -25.80 -74.68 -24.26
N ALA A 893 -25.49 -73.62 -23.53
CA ALA A 893 -25.72 -73.57 -22.10
C ALA A 893 -27.17 -73.20 -21.74
N VAL A 894 -27.99 -72.68 -22.66
CA VAL A 894 -29.37 -72.22 -22.39
C VAL A 894 -30.24 -73.40 -21.94
N THR A 895 -30.79 -73.30 -20.73
CA THR A 895 -31.62 -74.36 -20.15
C THR A 895 -32.89 -74.55 -20.97
N GLY A 896 -33.14 -75.79 -21.46
CA GLY A 896 -34.29 -76.10 -22.32
C GLY A 896 -34.06 -75.81 -23.81
N GLY A 897 -32.89 -75.31 -24.19
CA GLY A 897 -32.56 -74.92 -25.57
C GLY A 897 -32.96 -73.47 -25.90
N PHE A 898 -32.35 -72.92 -26.95
CA PHE A 898 -32.64 -71.56 -27.40
C PHE A 898 -33.90 -71.51 -28.24
N VAL A 899 -34.82 -70.62 -27.91
CA VAL A 899 -36.04 -70.40 -28.68
C VAL A 899 -35.94 -69.07 -29.44
N LEU A 900 -35.85 -69.15 -30.77
CA LEU A 900 -35.98 -67.99 -31.64
C LEU A 900 -37.46 -67.63 -31.73
N GLN A 901 -37.85 -66.48 -31.18
CA GLN A 901 -39.24 -66.06 -31.09
C GLN A 901 -39.84 -65.74 -32.48
N SER A 902 -41.17 -65.78 -32.61
CA SER A 902 -41.87 -65.59 -33.89
C SER A 902 -41.57 -64.26 -34.59
N GLY A 903 -41.25 -63.21 -33.83
CA GLY A 903 -40.86 -61.89 -34.35
C GLY A 903 -39.36 -61.72 -34.63
N GLN A 904 -38.53 -62.74 -34.39
CA GLN A 904 -37.07 -62.65 -34.59
C GLN A 904 -36.65 -63.24 -35.94
N VAL A 905 -35.60 -62.65 -36.50
CA VAL A 905 -34.90 -63.19 -37.68
C VAL A 905 -33.50 -63.61 -37.26
N LEU A 906 -33.14 -64.88 -37.45
CA LEU A 906 -31.78 -65.39 -37.32
C LEU A 906 -31.18 -65.56 -38.71
N LYS A 907 -30.11 -64.81 -39.02
CA LYS A 907 -29.50 -64.75 -40.34
C LYS A 907 -27.98 -64.84 -40.32
N GLY A 908 -27.39 -64.90 -41.52
CA GLY A 908 -25.94 -64.83 -41.74
C GLY A 908 -25.32 -66.17 -42.13
N GLU A 909 -23.99 -66.24 -42.12
CA GLU A 909 -23.19 -67.36 -42.63
C GLU A 909 -22.37 -68.09 -41.55
N GLY A 910 -22.63 -67.76 -40.29
CA GLY A 910 -21.86 -68.27 -39.16
C GLY A 910 -22.32 -69.63 -38.65
N THR A 911 -21.87 -69.94 -37.43
CA THR A 911 -22.23 -71.15 -36.71
C THR A 911 -23.07 -70.84 -35.47
N VAL A 912 -24.13 -71.61 -35.23
CA VAL A 912 -24.92 -71.60 -34.02
C VAL A 912 -24.67 -72.91 -33.27
N VAL A 913 -24.21 -72.84 -32.03
CA VAL A 913 -23.88 -74.02 -31.20
C VAL A 913 -24.93 -74.16 -30.11
N GLY A 914 -25.52 -75.34 -29.92
CA GLY A 914 -26.63 -75.58 -28.99
C GLY A 914 -27.96 -75.89 -29.68
N ASN A 915 -28.89 -76.48 -28.93
CA ASN A 915 -30.21 -76.84 -29.47
C ASN A 915 -31.05 -75.58 -29.71
N VAL A 916 -31.67 -75.46 -30.89
CA VAL A 916 -32.48 -74.31 -31.28
C VAL A 916 -33.89 -74.76 -31.68
N THR A 917 -34.91 -74.08 -31.16
CA THR A 917 -36.28 -74.12 -31.68
C THR A 917 -36.60 -72.81 -32.38
N ALA A 918 -36.73 -72.86 -33.69
CA ALA A 918 -36.92 -71.70 -34.54
C ALA A 918 -38.41 -71.45 -34.84
N ASN A 919 -39.08 -70.67 -33.98
CA ASN A 919 -40.44 -70.20 -34.22
C ASN A 919 -40.48 -68.93 -35.10
N GLY A 920 -39.36 -68.21 -35.18
CA GLY A 920 -39.15 -67.03 -36.04
C GLY A 920 -38.67 -67.36 -37.46
N THR A 921 -38.00 -66.41 -38.08
CA THR A 921 -37.42 -66.58 -39.42
C THR A 921 -35.96 -67.02 -39.34
N VAL A 922 -35.60 -68.10 -40.04
CA VAL A 922 -34.20 -68.47 -40.30
C VAL A 922 -33.86 -68.10 -41.75
N SER A 923 -32.79 -67.33 -41.96
CA SER A 923 -32.41 -66.79 -43.28
C SER A 923 -30.89 -66.86 -43.48
N PRO A 924 -30.34 -67.92 -44.09
CA PRO A 924 -28.91 -68.01 -44.36
C PRO A 924 -28.41 -66.82 -45.22
N GLY A 925 -27.26 -66.27 -44.86
CA GLY A 925 -26.59 -65.21 -45.62
C GLY A 925 -27.27 -63.82 -45.64
N ALA A 926 -26.60 -62.87 -46.28
CA ALA A 926 -27.18 -61.59 -46.74
C ALA A 926 -27.39 -61.57 -48.28
N SER A 927 -26.73 -62.52 -48.94
CA SER A 927 -26.97 -63.09 -50.27
C SER A 927 -26.91 -64.62 -50.09
N ILE A 928 -26.95 -65.41 -51.16
CA ILE A 928 -26.71 -66.87 -51.13
C ILE A 928 -25.59 -67.25 -50.16
N GLY A 929 -25.95 -67.92 -49.06
CA GLY A 929 -25.07 -68.13 -47.92
C GLY A 929 -25.34 -69.44 -47.16
N LYS A 930 -24.44 -69.77 -46.25
CA LYS A 930 -24.48 -71.02 -45.47
C LYS A 930 -24.57 -70.74 -43.97
N LEU A 931 -25.70 -71.04 -43.34
CA LEU A 931 -25.84 -70.98 -41.88
C LEU A 931 -25.74 -72.38 -41.27
N THR A 932 -24.87 -72.55 -40.28
CA THR A 932 -24.60 -73.87 -39.67
C THR A 932 -25.11 -73.94 -38.23
N PHE A 933 -25.82 -75.01 -37.88
CA PHE A 933 -26.26 -75.36 -36.53
C PHE A 933 -25.51 -76.61 -36.08
N ALA A 934 -24.66 -76.50 -35.07
CA ALA A 934 -23.83 -77.62 -34.61
C ALA A 934 -24.61 -78.71 -33.85
N ASN A 935 -25.85 -78.42 -33.45
CA ASN A 935 -26.72 -79.32 -32.68
C ASN A 935 -28.12 -79.38 -33.31
N ASN A 936 -29.14 -79.80 -32.53
CA ASN A 936 -30.49 -80.00 -33.05
C ASN A 936 -31.17 -78.67 -33.39
N LEU A 937 -31.76 -78.59 -34.58
CA LEU A 937 -32.56 -77.46 -35.06
C LEU A 937 -34.01 -77.92 -35.29
N VAL A 938 -34.95 -77.34 -34.55
CA VAL A 938 -36.39 -77.51 -34.81
C VAL A 938 -36.88 -76.32 -35.64
N LEU A 939 -37.40 -76.57 -36.83
CA LEU A 939 -37.97 -75.56 -37.73
C LEU A 939 -39.48 -75.49 -37.53
N ALA A 940 -39.97 -74.44 -36.86
CA ALA A 940 -41.39 -74.25 -36.54
C ALA A 940 -41.96 -72.90 -37.02
N GLY A 941 -41.12 -72.06 -37.64
CA GLY A 941 -41.47 -70.75 -38.19
C GLY A 941 -41.18 -70.63 -39.69
N THR A 942 -40.67 -69.46 -40.10
CA THR A 942 -40.36 -69.18 -41.51
C THR A 942 -38.92 -69.57 -41.84
N ASN A 943 -38.69 -70.26 -42.96
CA ASN A 943 -37.36 -70.42 -43.53
C ASN A 943 -37.29 -69.57 -44.79
N LEU A 944 -36.52 -68.49 -44.76
CA LEU A 944 -36.29 -67.63 -45.90
C LEU A 944 -35.01 -68.11 -46.60
N MET A 945 -35.16 -68.59 -47.83
CA MET A 945 -34.06 -69.17 -48.60
C MET A 945 -33.97 -68.48 -49.96
N GLU A 946 -32.78 -68.01 -50.30
CA GLU A 946 -32.44 -67.41 -51.58
C GLU A 946 -31.94 -68.47 -52.57
N ILE A 947 -32.23 -68.26 -53.85
CA ILE A 947 -31.83 -69.16 -54.95
C ILE A 947 -31.33 -68.31 -56.12
N ASP A 948 -30.06 -68.47 -56.49
CA ASP A 948 -29.49 -67.86 -57.70
C ASP A 948 -29.69 -68.81 -58.90
N ARG A 949 -30.47 -68.36 -59.88
CA ARG A 949 -30.76 -69.10 -61.12
C ARG A 949 -29.66 -68.94 -62.18
N THR A 950 -28.69 -68.05 -61.99
CA THR A 950 -27.69 -67.69 -62.99
C THR A 950 -26.40 -68.52 -62.89
N ASN A 951 -26.11 -69.08 -61.72
CA ASN A 951 -25.04 -70.04 -61.47
C ASN A 951 -25.66 -71.41 -61.16
N THR A 952 -25.14 -72.50 -61.74
CA THR A 952 -25.65 -73.87 -61.56
C THR A 952 -25.92 -74.16 -60.08
N PRO A 953 -27.15 -74.57 -59.73
CA PRO A 953 -27.93 -73.97 -58.63
C PRO A 953 -27.06 -73.68 -57.40
N ASN A 954 -26.83 -72.39 -57.16
CA ASN A 954 -26.27 -71.88 -55.91
C ASN A 954 -27.46 -71.36 -55.08
N ALA A 955 -27.79 -72.06 -54.01
CA ALA A 955 -28.92 -71.75 -53.12
C ALA A 955 -28.41 -71.60 -51.69
N ASP A 956 -29.18 -70.90 -50.86
CA ASP A 956 -28.93 -70.88 -49.43
C ASP A 956 -28.81 -72.30 -48.87
N LEU A 957 -27.89 -72.47 -47.93
CA LEU A 957 -27.64 -73.74 -47.28
C LEU A 957 -27.82 -73.62 -45.77
N LEU A 958 -28.79 -74.38 -45.26
CA LEU A 958 -28.95 -74.60 -43.84
C LEU A 958 -28.32 -75.95 -43.48
N VAL A 959 -27.28 -75.94 -42.66
CA VAL A 959 -26.65 -77.16 -42.14
C VAL A 959 -27.03 -77.34 -40.68
N SER A 960 -27.44 -78.53 -40.27
CA SER A 960 -27.68 -78.88 -38.87
C SER A 960 -27.10 -80.27 -38.56
N ALA A 961 -26.81 -80.55 -37.29
CA ALA A 961 -26.47 -81.92 -36.88
C ALA A 961 -27.70 -82.84 -36.91
N SER A 962 -28.88 -82.31 -36.57
CA SER A 962 -30.18 -82.93 -36.77
C SER A 962 -31.25 -81.86 -36.98
N THR A 963 -32.21 -82.09 -37.88
CA THR A 963 -33.35 -81.19 -38.09
C THR A 963 -34.65 -81.89 -37.77
N THR A 964 -35.50 -81.26 -36.97
CA THR A 964 -36.90 -81.63 -36.79
C THR A 964 -37.80 -80.59 -37.45
N PHE A 965 -38.68 -81.01 -38.35
CA PHE A 965 -39.72 -80.15 -38.91
C PHE A 965 -40.88 -80.09 -37.91
N GLY A 966 -41.08 -78.94 -37.27
CA GLY A 966 -42.04 -78.75 -36.17
C GLY A 966 -43.18 -77.79 -36.47
N GLY A 967 -43.22 -77.23 -37.69
CA GLY A 967 -44.26 -76.32 -38.19
C GLY A 967 -45.07 -76.97 -39.30
#